data_AF-A0A8H9GAD1-F1
#
_entry.id   AF-A0A8H9GAD1-F1
#
_cell.length_a   1.000
_cell.length_b   1.000
_cell.length_c   1.000
_cell.angle_alpha   90.00
_cell.angle_beta   90.00
_cell.angle_gamma   90.00
#
_symmetry.space_group_name_H-M   'P 1'
#
loop_
_entity.id
_entity.type
_entity.pdbx_description
1 polymer ?
#
loop_
_entity_poly.entity_id
_entity_poly.type
_entity_poly.pdbx_seq_one_letter_code
_entity_poly.pdbx_strand_id
1 'polypeptide(L)'
;MTVTARPSADSALADLASTTPGSDSRLAPRAWLHTDAPSLSLDGEWDFRWAPVADVPLPGADDEWGSLPVPSHWVLHGHGAPSYTNLQYPFPIDPPNPPEENPTGDHRRTFSLPGSFDAAARVVLRFDGVESHFRVWLNGTLVGWSTGSRLVTEFDVTALLRPGSNELLVRVHQWSGASYLEDQDQWWLPGIFRDVTLLARPSAPIDDVFVRAGWEPVLGSAATAGTAASGRPSTGTGTISVPTIDATFPVRFSVPSLGIDVTWASASDVAPITVEGVEPWSAELPRLYDATLSTGTAAGGRAGGETVSLRLGFRSVRIDGDRFLVNGERVVFHGVNRHETHPVRGRVFDEEHARADMALMKRNNVNAIRTSHYPPHPRVLDLADELGFWVILECDLETHGFLFTNWVGNPSDDPAWRDAYLDRIARTVERDKNHPSIVMWSLGNESGTGRNLAAMSQWVHDRDDERPVHYEGDYTGEYTDVYSRMYPTLQETESIGGGTPTPLLECGPAEAARQRSKPFIHCEYVHAMGNGPGQIAEYEALVDTYPRLHGGFVWEWRDHGLLTHTADGTPYHGYGGDFGEVVHDGNFVMDGLVLPDDTPTPGLAEFATVVAPIRMSSSDTTLLIENRYHSASTAGLRFCWTLSRDGVVEASGRFAPGVVAARASATVPVPDEVLRAGAERDTLAPGEELWFDVTAELAGPTAWADTGHVVARIQRLVASRPADAPRASRQTWDGDRLGDATFTARGDLSSFKGHEVAGPRLELWRAPTDNDSLASQGGYETADPVLTHGVGDPDAPASAVRWRERGLDRLTHRLVSVSRTPSGLEQRVRVAAANSGWGVDVTHRWTLTDAGLQLQTDAVPFGAWDVTWPRIGVRFDLPVSLLEEDVTWFGTGPAESYADSSHAARVGRFTAPARSLTVDYSMPQETGHRPGLRSLSVGDLTVSTVGAHRAGFTLTPWTAQQVGRAGHPYELPTPDHTYLYLDAAQHGLGSRACGLDVLPEHQLWPQAFSWSVVLA
;
A
#
# COMPACT_ATOMS: atom_id res chain seq x y z
N MET A 1 -22.32 9.69 49.32
CA MET A 1 -21.75 10.45 48.21
C MET A 1 -22.65 11.63 47.95
N THR A 2 -22.11 12.84 48.12
CA THR A 2 -22.74 14.09 47.71
C THR A 2 -23.02 14.02 46.22
N VAL A 3 -24.29 14.24 45.84
CA VAL A 3 -24.69 14.47 44.45
C VAL A 3 -23.90 15.67 43.95
N THR A 4 -22.85 15.44 43.19
CA THR A 4 -22.17 16.50 42.44
C THR A 4 -23.15 17.01 41.40
N ALA A 5 -23.50 18.29 41.51
CA ALA A 5 -24.32 18.98 40.54
C ALA A 5 -23.69 18.83 39.13
N ARG A 6 -24.53 18.88 38.08
CA ARG A 6 -24.06 18.94 36.70
C ARG A 6 -22.96 20.01 36.61
N PRO A 7 -21.80 19.71 36.00
CA PRO A 7 -20.77 20.73 35.78
C PRO A 7 -21.39 21.92 35.02
N SER A 8 -20.95 23.15 35.31
CA SER A 8 -21.35 24.30 34.50
C SER A 8 -20.88 24.09 33.06
N ALA A 9 -21.58 24.67 32.08
CA ALA A 9 -21.15 24.65 30.68
C ALA A 9 -19.67 25.09 30.52
N ASP A 10 -19.21 26.03 31.38
CA ASP A 10 -17.82 26.52 31.42
C ASP A 10 -16.77 25.42 31.70
N SER A 11 -17.04 24.44 32.58
CA SER A 11 -16.07 23.36 32.82
C SER A 11 -16.12 22.31 31.70
N ALA A 12 -17.23 22.23 30.97
CA ALA A 12 -17.40 21.30 29.87
C ALA A 12 -16.60 21.75 28.62
N LEU A 13 -16.47 23.06 28.39
CA LEU A 13 -15.62 23.59 27.32
C LEU A 13 -14.14 23.58 27.71
N ALA A 14 -13.82 23.71 29.00
CA ALA A 14 -12.43 23.70 29.48
C ALA A 14 -11.68 22.39 29.17
N ASP A 15 -12.34 21.22 29.26
CA ASP A 15 -11.64 19.96 28.94
C ASP A 15 -11.31 19.82 27.45
N LEU A 16 -11.99 20.55 26.55
CA LEU A 16 -11.66 20.52 25.12
C LEU A 16 -10.28 21.11 24.84
N ALA A 17 -9.81 22.01 25.69
CA ALA A 17 -8.46 22.58 25.64
C ALA A 17 -7.52 21.95 26.68
N SER A 18 -7.76 20.70 27.08
CA SER A 18 -6.93 19.99 28.06
C SER A 18 -5.79 19.22 27.40
N THR A 19 -4.62 19.23 28.02
CA THR A 19 -3.50 18.33 27.67
C THR A 19 -3.59 16.98 28.39
N THR A 20 -4.57 16.80 29.28
CA THR A 20 -4.78 15.53 29.98
C THR A 20 -5.50 14.52 29.07
N PRO A 21 -5.18 13.22 29.16
CA PRO A 21 -5.74 12.21 28.26
C PRO A 21 -7.21 11.82 28.53
N GLY A 22 -7.75 12.19 29.69
CA GLY A 22 -9.10 11.83 30.09
C GLY A 22 -9.32 11.92 31.59
N SER A 23 -10.55 11.64 32.01
CA SER A 23 -10.93 11.64 33.43
C SER A 23 -10.39 10.44 34.21
N ASP A 24 -10.19 10.61 35.52
CA ASP A 24 -9.78 9.56 36.48
C ASP A 24 -10.74 8.36 36.57
N SER A 25 -11.93 8.47 35.99
CA SER A 25 -12.94 7.40 35.96
C SER A 25 -12.64 6.29 34.96
N ARG A 26 -11.69 6.53 34.03
CA ARG A 26 -11.23 5.52 33.08
C ARG A 26 -10.56 4.38 33.83
N LEU A 27 -10.83 3.15 33.41
CA LEU A 27 -10.10 1.99 33.90
C LEU A 27 -8.70 1.95 33.27
N ALA A 28 -7.77 1.31 33.98
CA ALA A 28 -6.41 1.11 33.49
C ALA A 28 -6.44 0.30 32.17
N PRO A 29 -5.53 0.60 31.22
CA PRO A 29 -5.42 -0.17 30.00
C PRO A 29 -5.04 -1.62 30.32
N ARG A 30 -5.60 -2.55 29.55
CA ARG A 30 -5.41 -4.01 29.71
C ARG A 30 -5.46 -4.69 28.35
N ALA A 31 -5.02 -5.94 28.30
CA ALA A 31 -5.07 -6.74 27.09
C ALA A 31 -6.49 -6.81 26.50
N TRP A 32 -6.57 -6.79 25.18
CA TRP A 32 -7.79 -7.18 24.48
C TRP A 32 -7.94 -8.70 24.53
N LEU A 33 -8.90 -9.18 25.32
CA LEU A 33 -9.05 -10.60 25.63
C LEU A 33 -10.35 -11.16 25.07
N HIS A 34 -10.26 -12.31 24.39
CA HIS A 34 -11.43 -13.10 24.01
C HIS A 34 -11.94 -13.87 25.22
N THR A 35 -12.98 -13.34 25.88
CA THR A 35 -13.56 -13.93 27.10
C THR A 35 -14.94 -14.55 26.84
N ASP A 36 -15.28 -15.58 27.60
CA ASP A 36 -16.64 -16.14 27.68
C ASP A 36 -17.58 -15.35 28.64
N ALA A 37 -17.06 -14.30 29.28
CA ALA A 37 -17.86 -13.38 30.07
C ALA A 37 -18.96 -12.74 29.18
N PRO A 38 -20.22 -12.65 29.66
CA PRO A 38 -21.30 -12.12 28.84
C PRO A 38 -21.02 -10.68 28.39
N SER A 39 -21.28 -10.39 27.13
CA SER A 39 -21.22 -9.06 26.55
C SER A 39 -22.55 -8.66 25.93
N LEU A 40 -22.75 -7.35 25.78
CA LEU A 40 -23.85 -6.75 25.03
C LEU A 40 -23.25 -5.67 24.13
N SER A 41 -23.25 -5.90 22.82
CA SER A 41 -22.99 -4.83 21.84
C SER A 41 -24.13 -3.81 21.94
N LEU A 42 -23.75 -2.54 21.96
CA LEU A 42 -24.66 -1.40 21.89
C LEU A 42 -24.75 -0.80 20.49
N ASP A 43 -24.08 -1.41 19.50
CA ASP A 43 -24.07 -1.00 18.11
C ASP A 43 -25.49 -1.06 17.49
N GLY A 44 -25.61 -0.48 16.30
CA GLY A 44 -26.86 -0.30 15.55
C GLY A 44 -27.34 1.15 15.59
N GLU A 45 -28.65 1.37 15.42
CA GLU A 45 -29.22 2.71 15.33
C GLU A 45 -29.26 3.43 16.69
N TRP A 46 -28.68 4.63 16.75
CA TRP A 46 -28.72 5.53 17.90
C TRP A 46 -29.50 6.79 17.54
N ASP A 47 -30.19 7.35 18.53
CA ASP A 47 -30.73 8.70 18.40
C ASP A 47 -29.56 9.67 18.27
N PHE A 48 -29.60 10.57 17.29
CA PHE A 48 -28.49 11.48 17.00
C PHE A 48 -28.96 12.93 16.85
N ARG A 49 -28.17 13.86 17.40
CA ARG A 49 -28.36 15.30 17.27
C ARG A 49 -27.01 15.97 16.99
N TRP A 50 -26.96 16.77 15.93
CA TRP A 50 -25.77 17.47 15.48
C TRP A 50 -25.88 18.98 15.70
N ALA A 51 -24.78 19.61 16.12
CA ALA A 51 -24.63 21.05 16.19
C ALA A 51 -23.31 21.50 15.54
N PRO A 52 -23.27 22.67 14.89
CA PRO A 52 -22.05 23.18 14.24
C PRO A 52 -21.00 23.73 15.23
N VAL A 53 -21.35 23.92 16.50
CA VAL A 53 -20.49 24.53 17.52
C VAL A 53 -20.52 23.71 18.82
N ALA A 54 -19.46 23.84 19.63
CA ALA A 54 -19.32 23.08 20.88
C ALA A 54 -20.11 23.65 22.06
N ASP A 55 -20.35 24.97 22.10
CA ASP A 55 -21.12 25.64 23.16
C ASP A 55 -22.63 25.46 22.94
N VAL A 56 -23.10 24.22 23.08
CA VAL A 56 -24.52 23.87 23.02
C VAL A 56 -24.96 23.16 24.31
N PRO A 57 -26.16 23.46 24.85
CA PRO A 57 -26.69 22.75 26.01
C PRO A 57 -26.76 21.23 25.79
N LEU A 58 -26.60 20.45 26.86
CA LEU A 58 -26.94 19.02 26.83
C LEU A 58 -28.41 18.84 26.44
N PRO A 59 -28.74 17.77 25.69
CA PRO A 59 -30.10 17.58 25.22
C PRO A 59 -31.08 17.38 26.39
N GLY A 60 -32.25 17.98 26.24
CA GLY A 60 -33.44 17.73 27.07
C GLY A 60 -34.17 16.46 26.64
N ALA A 61 -35.12 16.01 27.47
CA ALA A 61 -35.92 14.83 27.18
C ALA A 61 -36.83 15.00 25.95
N ASP A 62 -37.28 16.24 25.71
CA ASP A 62 -38.23 16.59 24.63
C ASP A 62 -37.55 17.15 23.37
N ASP A 63 -36.21 17.13 23.29
CA ASP A 63 -35.49 17.59 22.10
C ASP A 63 -35.76 16.65 20.91
N GLU A 64 -35.69 17.20 19.70
CA GLU A 64 -35.82 16.40 18.47
C GLU A 64 -34.52 15.65 18.16
N TRP A 65 -34.65 14.36 17.82
CA TRP A 65 -33.55 13.47 17.50
C TRP A 65 -33.72 12.88 16.09
N GLY A 66 -32.63 12.81 15.34
CA GLY A 66 -32.51 11.96 14.16
C GLY A 66 -32.03 10.55 14.54
N SER A 67 -31.64 9.76 13.54
CA SER A 67 -31.03 8.43 13.72
C SER A 67 -29.67 8.40 13.04
N LEU A 68 -28.68 7.76 13.67
CA LEU A 68 -27.36 7.51 13.11
C LEU A 68 -26.93 6.09 13.49
N PRO A 69 -26.43 5.26 12.56
CA PRO A 69 -25.83 3.99 12.93
C PRO A 69 -24.56 4.23 13.74
N VAL A 70 -24.31 3.40 14.74
CA VAL A 70 -23.05 3.33 15.48
C VAL A 70 -22.54 1.89 15.35
N PRO A 71 -21.29 1.66 14.91
CA PRO A 71 -20.29 2.67 14.56
C PRO A 71 -20.54 3.40 13.23
N SER A 72 -20.21 4.70 13.17
CA SER A 72 -20.15 5.50 11.95
C SER A 72 -19.38 6.82 12.11
N HIS A 73 -19.08 7.46 10.97
CA HIS A 73 -18.65 8.85 10.92
C HIS A 73 -19.83 9.71 10.46
N TRP A 74 -20.32 10.63 11.29
CA TRP A 74 -21.57 11.35 11.01
C TRP A 74 -21.52 12.19 9.73
N VAL A 75 -20.31 12.60 9.31
CA VAL A 75 -20.07 13.38 8.07
C VAL A 75 -20.42 12.58 6.82
N LEU A 76 -20.30 11.25 6.86
CA LEU A 76 -20.71 10.35 5.77
C LEU A 76 -22.22 10.06 5.77
N HIS A 77 -22.95 10.59 6.76
CA HIS A 77 -24.40 10.49 6.91
C HIS A 77 -25.09 11.86 6.76
N GLY A 78 -24.41 12.86 6.19
CA GLY A 78 -25.00 14.16 5.85
C GLY A 78 -24.97 15.21 6.97
N HIS A 79 -24.14 15.01 8.00
CA HIS A 79 -23.96 15.97 9.09
C HIS A 79 -22.59 16.66 9.01
N GLY A 80 -22.52 17.88 8.49
CA GLY A 80 -21.23 18.51 8.18
C GLY A 80 -20.59 17.91 6.92
N ALA A 81 -19.26 17.93 6.84
CA ALA A 81 -18.51 17.41 5.69
C ALA A 81 -17.20 16.74 6.17
N PRO A 82 -16.72 15.69 5.47
CA PRO A 82 -15.37 15.19 5.68
C PRO A 82 -14.35 16.26 5.25
N SER A 83 -13.12 16.17 5.75
CA SER A 83 -12.03 17.06 5.36
C SER A 83 -10.77 16.26 5.10
N TYR A 84 -10.07 16.49 4.00
CA TYR A 84 -8.76 15.88 3.77
C TYR A 84 -7.66 16.94 3.80
N THR A 85 -6.65 16.73 4.64
CA THR A 85 -5.38 17.46 4.65
C THR A 85 -4.26 16.47 4.92
N ASN A 86 -3.09 16.73 4.33
CA ASN A 86 -1.87 15.98 4.60
C ASN A 86 -1.13 16.60 5.81
N LEU A 87 -0.39 17.68 5.56
CA LEU A 87 0.54 18.25 6.55
C LEU A 87 -0.10 19.27 7.48
N GLN A 88 -1.14 19.95 7.01
CA GLN A 88 -1.66 21.15 7.65
C GLN A 88 -2.91 20.81 8.47
N TYR A 89 -2.95 21.26 9.72
CA TYR A 89 -4.20 21.25 10.47
C TYR A 89 -5.26 22.09 9.73
N PRO A 90 -6.53 21.62 9.68
CA PRO A 90 -7.63 22.42 9.13
C PRO A 90 -8.06 23.58 10.05
N PHE A 91 -7.33 23.80 11.15
CA PHE A 91 -7.52 24.87 12.13
C PHE A 91 -6.15 25.42 12.60
N PRO A 92 -6.09 26.60 13.26
CA PRO A 92 -4.83 27.21 13.66
C PRO A 92 -3.99 26.36 14.61
N ILE A 93 -2.66 26.45 14.50
CA ILE A 93 -1.72 25.82 15.46
C ILE A 93 -1.64 26.67 16.73
N ASP A 94 -2.49 26.39 17.71
CA ASP A 94 -2.53 27.04 19.02
C ASP A 94 -2.81 26.00 20.14
N PRO A 95 -1.94 24.99 20.32
CA PRO A 95 -2.18 23.94 21.32
C PRO A 95 -2.24 24.53 22.75
N PRO A 96 -3.17 24.05 23.60
CA PRO A 96 -4.13 22.96 23.40
C PRO A 96 -5.51 23.41 22.85
N ASN A 97 -5.65 24.63 22.36
CA ASN A 97 -6.96 25.22 22.07
C ASN A 97 -7.52 24.74 20.71
N PRO A 98 -8.71 24.09 20.67
CA PRO A 98 -9.41 23.79 19.41
C PRO A 98 -10.17 25.02 18.89
N PRO A 99 -10.66 25.02 17.63
CA PRO A 99 -11.50 26.09 17.10
C PRO A 99 -12.84 26.21 17.85
N GLU A 100 -13.44 27.42 17.85
CA GLU A 100 -14.79 27.65 18.42
C GLU A 100 -15.89 27.02 17.55
N GLU A 101 -15.74 27.08 16.23
CA GLU A 101 -16.56 26.38 15.24
C GLU A 101 -16.21 24.89 15.23
N ASN A 102 -16.69 24.20 16.27
CA ASN A 102 -16.37 22.80 16.54
C ASN A 102 -17.63 21.93 16.51
N PRO A 103 -17.87 21.22 15.39
CA PRO A 103 -19.03 20.35 15.24
C PRO A 103 -19.13 19.33 16.36
N THR A 104 -20.34 19.17 16.89
CA THR A 104 -20.61 18.38 18.08
C THR A 104 -21.80 17.45 17.83
N GLY A 105 -21.59 16.16 18.08
CA GLY A 105 -22.59 15.10 17.94
C GLY A 105 -23.03 14.55 19.30
N ASP A 106 -24.30 14.73 19.66
CA ASP A 106 -24.93 14.03 20.78
C ASP A 106 -25.55 12.73 20.27
N HIS A 107 -25.16 11.60 20.88
CA HIS A 107 -25.65 10.26 20.56
C HIS A 107 -26.38 9.71 21.78
N ARG A 108 -27.59 9.18 21.60
CA ARG A 108 -28.39 8.59 22.68
C ARG A 108 -28.82 7.18 22.31
N ARG A 109 -28.67 6.25 23.26
CA ARG A 109 -29.07 4.85 23.12
C ARG A 109 -29.76 4.37 24.39
N THR A 110 -30.96 3.84 24.23
CA THR A 110 -31.64 3.10 25.29
C THR A 110 -31.38 1.61 25.14
N PHE A 111 -31.10 0.93 26.26
CA PHE A 111 -30.88 -0.50 26.27
C PHE A 111 -31.42 -1.13 27.55
N SER A 112 -31.65 -2.44 27.52
CA SER A 112 -31.97 -3.24 28.70
C SER A 112 -30.90 -4.29 28.90
N LEU A 113 -30.51 -4.55 30.15
CA LEU A 113 -29.56 -5.60 30.44
C LEU A 113 -30.21 -6.97 30.21
N PRO A 114 -29.58 -7.87 29.45
CA PRO A 114 -30.08 -9.24 29.33
C PRO A 114 -29.86 -9.99 30.65
N GLY A 115 -30.67 -11.03 30.91
CA GLY A 115 -30.56 -11.82 32.15
C GLY A 115 -29.20 -12.51 32.37
N SER A 116 -28.35 -12.59 31.33
CA SER A 116 -26.96 -13.04 31.47
C SER A 116 -26.11 -12.09 32.35
N PHE A 117 -26.54 -10.85 32.59
CA PHE A 117 -25.86 -9.87 33.44
C PHE A 117 -26.28 -9.98 34.92
N ASP A 118 -27.29 -10.79 35.27
CA ASP A 118 -27.81 -10.88 36.65
C ASP A 118 -26.76 -11.34 37.67
N ALA A 119 -25.77 -12.12 37.21
CA ALA A 119 -24.67 -12.63 38.02
C ALA A 119 -23.38 -11.79 37.92
N ALA A 120 -23.41 -10.65 37.22
CA ALA A 120 -22.26 -9.77 37.07
C ALA A 120 -21.89 -9.13 38.42
N ALA A 121 -20.61 -9.21 38.79
CA ALA A 121 -20.09 -8.49 39.95
C ALA A 121 -19.72 -7.05 39.60
N ARG A 122 -19.31 -6.82 38.35
CA ARG A 122 -18.99 -5.52 37.77
C ARG A 122 -19.48 -5.47 36.33
N VAL A 123 -19.96 -4.32 35.87
CA VAL A 123 -20.31 -4.07 34.47
C VAL A 123 -19.43 -2.95 33.94
N VAL A 124 -18.68 -3.24 32.87
CA VAL A 124 -17.76 -2.31 32.22
C VAL A 124 -18.37 -1.83 30.91
N LEU A 125 -18.39 -0.52 30.70
CA LEU A 125 -18.70 0.11 29.42
C LEU A 125 -17.41 0.35 28.66
N ARG A 126 -17.34 -0.12 27.42
CA ARG A 126 -16.17 -0.08 26.56
C ARG A 126 -16.48 0.64 25.25
N PHE A 127 -15.60 1.55 24.85
CA PHE A 127 -15.57 2.20 23.54
C PHE A 127 -14.27 1.82 22.82
N ASP A 128 -14.37 1.36 21.58
CA ASP A 128 -13.20 0.91 20.81
C ASP A 128 -12.55 2.01 19.94
N GLY A 129 -13.29 3.09 19.69
CA GLY A 129 -12.78 4.24 18.95
C GLY A 129 -13.84 5.33 18.80
N VAL A 130 -13.50 6.54 19.23
CA VAL A 130 -14.35 7.73 19.16
C VAL A 130 -13.50 8.94 18.82
N GLU A 131 -13.80 9.59 17.69
CA GLU A 131 -13.00 10.70 17.17
C GLU A 131 -13.68 12.07 17.44
N SER A 132 -13.05 13.05 18.12
CA SER A 132 -11.70 13.01 18.76
C SER A 132 -11.70 13.18 20.28
N HIS A 133 -12.78 13.74 20.84
CA HIS A 133 -13.01 13.83 22.28
C HIS A 133 -14.46 13.51 22.60
N PHE A 134 -14.70 12.66 23.60
CA PHE A 134 -16.06 12.32 24.01
C PHE A 134 -16.29 12.36 25.51
N ARG A 135 -17.54 12.67 25.88
CA ARG A 135 -18.07 12.57 27.23
C ARG A 135 -19.25 11.61 27.25
N VAL A 136 -19.38 10.86 28.35
CA VAL A 136 -20.43 9.87 28.50
C VAL A 136 -21.22 10.07 29.78
N TRP A 137 -22.55 9.97 29.67
CA TRP A 137 -23.49 9.94 30.79
C TRP A 137 -24.32 8.67 30.72
N LEU A 138 -24.57 8.05 31.87
CA LEU A 138 -25.47 6.91 32.01
C LEU A 138 -26.58 7.28 32.97
N ASN A 139 -27.83 7.16 32.52
CA ASN A 139 -29.03 7.49 33.29
C ASN A 139 -29.01 8.91 33.89
N GLY A 140 -28.43 9.86 33.14
CA GLY A 140 -28.28 11.27 33.51
C GLY A 140 -27.09 11.60 34.42
N THR A 141 -26.30 10.61 34.84
CA THR A 141 -25.09 10.80 35.66
C THR A 141 -23.85 10.77 34.78
N LEU A 142 -22.94 11.74 34.95
CA LEU A 142 -21.66 11.75 34.24
C LEU A 142 -20.84 10.53 34.64
N VAL A 143 -20.42 9.75 33.65
CA VAL A 143 -19.48 8.63 33.82
C VAL A 143 -18.06 9.18 33.75
N GLY A 144 -17.72 9.88 32.66
CA GLY A 144 -16.37 10.39 32.41
C GLY A 144 -16.18 10.94 31.00
N TRP A 145 -14.93 11.17 30.62
CA TRP A 145 -14.49 11.60 29.29
C TRP A 145 -13.10 11.07 28.94
N SER A 146 -12.78 11.00 27.64
CA SER A 146 -11.48 10.55 27.11
C SER A 146 -11.16 11.15 25.74
N THR A 147 -9.87 11.15 25.41
CA THR A 147 -9.30 11.33 24.05
C THR A 147 -8.51 10.09 23.61
N GLY A 148 -7.89 10.16 22.42
CA GLY A 148 -7.14 9.06 21.79
C GLY A 148 -8.07 8.23 20.92
N SER A 149 -8.34 8.74 19.71
CA SER A 149 -9.42 8.27 18.84
C SER A 149 -9.32 6.79 18.50
N ARG A 150 -8.10 6.24 18.44
CA ARG A 150 -7.85 4.85 17.99
C ARG A 150 -7.60 3.88 19.13
N LEU A 151 -7.77 4.34 20.37
CA LEU A 151 -7.41 3.62 21.58
C LEU A 151 -8.67 3.24 22.35
N VAL A 152 -8.69 2.04 22.91
CA VAL A 152 -9.81 1.54 23.72
C VAL A 152 -9.95 2.37 25.00
N THR A 153 -11.19 2.67 25.40
CA THR A 153 -11.52 3.30 26.69
C THR A 153 -12.56 2.47 27.42
N GLU A 154 -12.34 2.20 28.71
CA GLU A 154 -13.27 1.47 29.56
C GLU A 154 -13.66 2.25 30.82
N PHE A 155 -14.91 2.10 31.27
CA PHE A 155 -15.46 2.69 32.50
C PHE A 155 -16.24 1.65 33.31
N ASP A 156 -16.08 1.64 34.64
CA ASP A 156 -16.98 0.88 35.52
C ASP A 156 -18.31 1.64 35.70
N VAL A 157 -19.40 1.05 35.20
CA VAL A 157 -20.74 1.64 35.23
C VAL A 157 -21.70 0.90 36.17
N THR A 158 -21.20 -0.05 36.96
CA THR A 158 -22.01 -0.96 37.79
C THR A 158 -22.99 -0.21 38.68
N ALA A 159 -22.52 0.85 39.36
CA ALA A 159 -23.32 1.61 40.31
C ALA A 159 -24.38 2.51 39.67
N LEU A 160 -24.32 2.71 38.35
CA LEU A 160 -25.18 3.63 37.60
C LEU A 160 -26.31 2.91 36.84
N LEU A 161 -26.18 1.61 36.65
CA LEU A 161 -27.18 0.78 35.98
C LEU A 161 -28.44 0.61 36.84
N ARG A 162 -29.58 0.50 36.17
CA ARG A 162 -30.91 0.32 36.78
C ARG A 162 -31.60 -0.91 36.19
N PRO A 163 -32.49 -1.58 36.95
CA PRO A 163 -33.34 -2.62 36.38
C PRO A 163 -34.22 -2.07 35.24
N GLY A 164 -34.37 -2.85 34.17
CA GLY A 164 -35.13 -2.44 32.99
C GLY A 164 -34.32 -1.54 32.05
N SER A 165 -34.92 -0.42 31.64
CA SER A 165 -34.34 0.48 30.65
C SER A 165 -33.25 1.37 31.25
N ASN A 166 -32.12 1.44 30.55
CA ASN A 166 -31.02 2.34 30.81
C ASN A 166 -30.83 3.25 29.59
N GLU A 167 -30.35 4.47 29.80
CA GLU A 167 -30.08 5.44 28.75
C GLU A 167 -28.61 5.86 28.80
N LEU A 168 -27.92 5.66 27.69
CA LEU A 168 -26.57 6.14 27.45
C LEU A 168 -26.66 7.40 26.60
N LEU A 169 -25.98 8.46 27.02
CA LEU A 169 -25.78 9.69 26.25
C LEU A 169 -24.28 9.90 26.06
N VAL A 170 -23.85 10.09 24.83
CA VAL A 170 -22.44 10.33 24.46
C VAL A 170 -22.37 11.61 23.65
N ARG A 171 -21.62 12.60 24.13
CA ARG A 171 -21.31 13.81 23.37
C ARG A 171 -19.91 13.68 22.79
N VAL A 172 -19.81 13.82 21.48
CA VAL A 172 -18.54 13.78 20.74
C VAL A 172 -18.29 15.14 20.13
N HIS A 173 -17.07 15.65 20.27
CA HIS A 173 -16.59 16.87 19.63
C HIS A 173 -15.60 16.50 18.53
N GLN A 174 -15.72 17.14 17.37
CA GLN A 174 -14.83 16.89 16.24
C GLN A 174 -13.38 17.28 16.58
N TRP A 175 -13.19 18.43 17.22
CA TRP A 175 -11.88 18.96 17.59
C TRP A 175 -11.66 19.01 19.09
N SER A 176 -10.43 18.78 19.52
CA SER A 176 -9.97 18.96 20.91
C SER A 176 -8.47 19.24 20.94
N GLY A 177 -7.90 19.49 22.12
CA GLY A 177 -6.45 19.57 22.30
C GLY A 177 -5.76 18.29 21.82
N ALA A 178 -6.39 17.12 21.94
CA ALA A 178 -5.81 15.88 21.45
C ALA A 178 -5.78 15.77 19.91
N SER A 179 -6.52 16.60 19.18
CA SER A 179 -6.45 16.65 17.71
C SER A 179 -5.07 17.09 17.21
N TYR A 180 -4.31 17.85 18.01
CA TYR A 180 -2.90 18.17 17.74
C TYR A 180 -1.95 16.97 17.81
N LEU A 181 -2.45 15.79 18.20
CA LEU A 181 -1.70 14.53 18.29
C LEU A 181 -2.18 13.50 17.26
N GLU A 182 -3.11 13.86 16.37
CA GLU A 182 -3.80 12.97 15.42
C GLU A 182 -3.79 13.56 14.01
N ASP A 183 -2.67 14.17 13.61
CA ASP A 183 -2.47 14.90 12.36
C ASP A 183 -1.90 14.01 11.25
N GLN A 184 -2.44 12.80 11.12
CA GLN A 184 -2.05 11.87 10.05
C GLN A 184 -2.50 12.36 8.67
N ASP A 185 -1.74 12.03 7.62
CA ASP A 185 -2.14 12.19 6.21
C ASP A 185 -3.33 11.26 5.85
N GLN A 186 -4.54 11.68 6.22
CA GLN A 186 -5.78 10.94 6.01
C GLN A 186 -6.99 11.89 6.11
N TRP A 187 -8.19 11.35 5.91
CA TRP A 187 -9.42 12.09 6.18
C TRP A 187 -9.62 12.43 7.67
N TRP A 188 -10.15 13.60 7.98
CA TRP A 188 -10.75 13.93 9.27
C TRP A 188 -12.21 13.48 9.27
N LEU A 189 -12.55 12.46 10.05
CA LEU A 189 -13.87 11.83 10.06
C LEU A 189 -14.33 11.65 11.52
N PRO A 190 -15.06 12.60 12.09
CA PRO A 190 -15.49 12.49 13.48
C PRO A 190 -16.66 11.52 13.66
N GLY A 191 -16.75 10.90 14.84
CA GLY A 191 -17.82 9.95 15.17
C GLY A 191 -17.42 8.86 16.15
N ILE A 192 -18.41 8.09 16.61
CA ILE A 192 -18.18 6.81 17.29
C ILE A 192 -17.98 5.78 16.17
N PHE A 193 -16.74 5.56 15.73
CA PHE A 193 -16.45 4.84 14.49
C PHE A 193 -15.98 3.39 14.70
N ARG A 194 -15.87 2.94 15.96
CA ARG A 194 -15.73 1.53 16.34
C ARG A 194 -16.72 1.16 17.45
N ASP A 195 -16.81 -0.13 17.74
CA ASP A 195 -17.83 -0.75 18.59
C ASP A 195 -17.97 -0.12 19.99
N VAL A 196 -19.21 -0.14 20.50
CA VAL A 196 -19.56 0.17 21.88
C VAL A 196 -20.13 -1.07 22.56
N THR A 197 -19.55 -1.50 23.67
CA THR A 197 -19.91 -2.77 24.31
C THR A 197 -20.04 -2.63 25.83
N LEU A 198 -21.03 -3.31 26.42
CA LEU A 198 -21.07 -3.61 27.85
C LEU A 198 -20.54 -5.01 28.14
N LEU A 199 -19.66 -5.13 29.13
CA LEU A 199 -19.06 -6.39 29.56
C LEU A 199 -19.50 -6.73 30.99
N ALA A 200 -20.14 -7.88 31.17
CA ALA A 200 -20.53 -8.43 32.47
C ALA A 200 -19.35 -9.18 33.11
N ARG A 201 -18.60 -8.51 33.98
CA ARG A 201 -17.45 -9.08 34.66
C ARG A 201 -17.89 -9.92 35.85
N PRO A 202 -17.39 -11.16 35.99
CA PRO A 202 -17.76 -12.06 37.08
C PRO A 202 -17.08 -11.67 38.40
N SER A 203 -17.42 -12.36 39.50
CA SER A 203 -16.81 -12.11 40.83
C SER A 203 -15.34 -12.52 40.96
N ALA A 204 -14.86 -13.39 40.07
CA ALA A 204 -13.48 -13.86 39.99
C ALA A 204 -12.95 -13.60 38.56
N PRO A 205 -12.75 -12.33 38.17
CA PRO A 205 -12.41 -11.98 36.80
C PRO A 205 -10.95 -12.30 36.45
N ILE A 206 -10.66 -12.26 35.15
CA ILE A 206 -9.32 -12.16 34.55
C ILE A 206 -9.25 -10.77 33.93
N ASP A 207 -8.76 -9.79 34.69
CA ASP A 207 -8.73 -8.39 34.27
C ASP A 207 -7.61 -8.12 33.26
N ASP A 208 -6.42 -8.68 33.47
CA ASP A 208 -5.31 -8.55 32.52
C ASP A 208 -4.42 -9.81 32.51
N VAL A 209 -3.85 -10.10 31.33
CA VAL A 209 -2.81 -11.12 31.19
C VAL A 209 -1.83 -10.74 30.09
N PHE A 210 -0.54 -10.86 30.38
CA PHE A 210 0.51 -10.82 29.38
C PHE A 210 1.18 -12.19 29.31
N VAL A 211 1.13 -12.83 28.14
CA VAL A 211 1.81 -14.10 27.87
C VAL A 211 2.90 -13.88 26.83
N ARG A 212 4.09 -14.39 27.13
CA ARG A 212 5.22 -14.45 26.20
C ARG A 212 5.48 -15.91 25.82
N ALA A 213 5.56 -16.17 24.53
CA ALA A 213 5.85 -17.49 23.97
C ALA A 213 7.20 -17.44 23.23
N GLY A 214 8.28 -17.64 23.98
CA GLY A 214 9.64 -17.65 23.46
C GLY A 214 9.99 -18.97 22.77
N TRP A 215 10.80 -18.92 21.72
CA TRP A 215 11.26 -20.11 20.98
C TRP A 215 12.77 -20.11 20.79
N GLU A 216 13.40 -21.26 21.01
CA GLU A 216 14.81 -21.50 20.75
C GLU A 216 15.01 -22.81 19.96
N PRO A 217 15.93 -22.85 18.98
CA PRO A 217 16.28 -24.09 18.31
C PRO A 217 17.06 -25.04 19.23
N VAL A 218 16.84 -26.36 19.10
CA VAL A 218 17.61 -27.36 19.87
C VAL A 218 19.05 -27.45 19.34
N LEU A 219 20.02 -27.16 20.21
CA LEU A 219 21.47 -27.20 19.91
C LEU A 219 21.91 -28.50 19.23
N GLY A 220 22.54 -28.39 18.05
CA GLY A 220 23.07 -29.52 17.28
C GLY A 220 22.05 -30.21 16.36
N SER A 221 20.78 -29.79 16.38
CA SER A 221 19.83 -30.16 15.33
C SER A 221 20.04 -29.26 14.10
N ALA A 222 19.79 -29.79 12.90
CA ALA A 222 19.69 -28.97 11.68
C ALA A 222 18.38 -28.13 11.65
N ALA A 223 17.74 -27.90 12.80
CA ALA A 223 16.53 -27.11 12.92
C ALA A 223 16.90 -25.62 12.85
N THR A 224 17.03 -25.11 11.62
CA THR A 224 16.86 -23.68 11.37
C THR A 224 15.42 -23.29 11.68
N ALA A 225 15.17 -22.01 11.98
CA ALA A 225 13.82 -21.47 12.02
C ALA A 225 13.12 -21.75 10.69
N GLY A 226 12.09 -22.60 10.69
CA GLY A 226 11.36 -22.88 9.46
C GLY A 226 11.13 -24.35 9.18
N THR A 227 11.39 -24.78 7.95
CA THR A 227 11.20 -26.17 7.51
C THR A 227 12.51 -26.80 7.06
N ALA A 228 12.73 -28.05 7.47
CA ALA A 228 13.86 -28.83 7.04
C ALA A 228 13.78 -29.12 5.53
N ALA A 229 14.90 -29.49 4.90
CA ALA A 229 14.94 -29.97 3.51
C ALA A 229 14.07 -31.23 3.27
N SER A 230 13.50 -31.85 4.31
CA SER A 230 12.48 -32.89 4.18
C SER A 230 11.06 -32.36 3.94
N GLY A 231 10.86 -31.04 4.00
CA GLY A 231 9.56 -30.37 3.94
C GLY A 231 8.79 -30.40 5.26
N ARG A 232 9.37 -30.96 6.33
CA ARG A 232 8.74 -30.97 7.66
C ARG A 232 9.05 -29.69 8.44
N PRO A 233 8.11 -29.18 9.26
CA PRO A 233 8.40 -28.12 10.21
C PRO A 233 9.59 -28.49 11.10
N SER A 234 10.48 -27.51 11.31
CA SER A 234 11.47 -27.56 12.37
C SER A 234 10.77 -27.40 13.71
N THR A 235 11.24 -28.15 14.70
CA THR A 235 10.75 -28.03 16.08
C THR A 235 11.89 -27.60 17.00
N GLY A 236 11.56 -26.80 18.01
CA GLY A 236 12.48 -26.31 19.02
C GLY A 236 11.93 -26.47 20.43
N THR A 237 12.60 -25.81 21.36
CA THR A 237 12.16 -25.68 22.75
C THR A 237 11.35 -24.39 22.88
N GLY A 238 10.08 -24.51 23.29
CA GLY A 238 9.24 -23.36 23.63
C GLY A 238 9.29 -23.05 25.12
N THR A 239 9.28 -21.76 25.47
CA THR A 239 9.15 -21.26 26.84
C THR A 239 7.97 -20.31 26.93
N ILE A 240 6.96 -20.66 27.74
CA ILE A 240 5.84 -19.79 28.05
C ILE A 240 6.11 -19.09 29.38
N SER A 241 6.11 -17.76 29.37
CA SER A 241 6.22 -16.92 30.56
C SER A 241 4.99 -16.04 30.67
N VAL A 242 4.56 -15.73 31.90
CA VAL A 242 3.39 -14.87 32.16
C VAL A 242 3.83 -13.69 33.05
N PRO A 243 4.42 -12.62 32.49
CA PRO A 243 4.94 -11.50 33.27
C PRO A 243 3.86 -10.71 34.02
N THR A 244 2.63 -10.73 33.52
CA THR A 244 1.49 -10.05 34.13
C THR A 244 0.30 -11.01 34.17
N ILE A 245 -0.33 -11.16 35.33
CA ILE A 245 -1.58 -11.89 35.52
C ILE A 245 -2.39 -11.22 36.63
N ASP A 246 -3.38 -10.43 36.23
CA ASP A 246 -4.37 -9.85 37.13
C ASP A 246 -5.65 -10.68 37.06
N ALA A 247 -5.76 -11.66 37.95
CA ALA A 247 -6.87 -12.59 38.01
C ALA A 247 -7.13 -13.08 39.43
N THR A 248 -8.36 -13.53 39.68
CA THR A 248 -8.70 -14.18 40.96
C THR A 248 -8.29 -15.66 40.96
N PHE A 249 -7.36 -16.02 41.85
CA PHE A 249 -6.85 -17.40 41.98
C PHE A 249 -7.82 -18.35 42.72
N PRO A 250 -7.79 -19.68 42.46
CA PRO A 250 -6.86 -20.38 41.55
C PRO A 250 -7.13 -20.12 40.07
N VAL A 251 -6.07 -20.16 39.26
CA VAL A 251 -6.11 -19.96 37.81
C VAL A 251 -5.60 -21.22 37.10
N ARG A 252 -6.37 -21.75 36.15
CA ARG A 252 -5.95 -22.84 35.26
C ARG A 252 -5.48 -22.28 33.92
N PHE A 253 -4.25 -22.63 33.52
CA PHE A 253 -3.69 -22.36 32.20
C PHE A 253 -3.53 -23.66 31.42
N SER A 254 -4.07 -23.72 30.21
CA SER A 254 -4.00 -24.92 29.37
C SER A 254 -3.62 -24.60 27.93
N VAL A 255 -2.76 -25.44 27.36
CA VAL A 255 -2.43 -25.50 25.93
C VAL A 255 -2.55 -26.97 25.50
N PRO A 256 -3.75 -27.45 25.12
CA PRO A 256 -4.01 -28.87 24.94
C PRO A 256 -3.09 -29.56 23.93
N SER A 257 -2.80 -28.90 22.80
CA SER A 257 -1.93 -29.47 21.75
C SER A 257 -0.46 -29.63 22.17
N LEU A 258 -0.05 -29.01 23.27
CA LEU A 258 1.29 -29.16 23.86
C LEU A 258 1.26 -29.99 25.15
N GLY A 259 0.10 -30.55 25.53
CA GLY A 259 -0.06 -31.31 26.77
C GLY A 259 0.08 -30.47 28.04
N ILE A 260 -0.08 -29.14 27.94
CA ILE A 260 0.03 -28.22 29.08
C ILE A 260 -1.33 -28.08 29.75
N ASP A 261 -1.37 -28.35 31.05
CA ASP A 261 -2.53 -28.16 31.91
C ASP A 261 -2.06 -27.93 33.35
N VAL A 262 -1.96 -26.66 33.75
CA VAL A 262 -1.40 -26.24 35.05
C VAL A 262 -2.44 -25.41 35.79
N THR A 263 -2.54 -25.62 37.10
CA THR A 263 -3.36 -24.77 37.98
C THR A 263 -2.46 -24.10 39.00
N TRP A 264 -2.43 -22.77 38.99
CA TRP A 264 -1.73 -21.95 39.96
C TRP A 264 -2.68 -21.59 41.10
N ALA A 265 -2.26 -21.75 42.34
CA ALA A 265 -3.09 -21.42 43.52
C ALA A 265 -2.92 -19.95 43.95
N SER A 266 -1.84 -19.30 43.52
CA SER A 266 -1.48 -17.92 43.81
C SER A 266 -0.55 -17.36 42.74
N ALA A 267 -0.41 -16.03 42.69
CA ALA A 267 0.50 -15.36 41.75
C ALA A 267 1.96 -15.81 41.89
N SER A 268 2.41 -16.20 43.09
CA SER A 268 3.76 -16.72 43.32
C SER A 268 3.99 -18.12 42.76
N ASP A 269 2.94 -18.86 42.40
CA ASP A 269 3.05 -20.19 41.79
C ASP A 269 3.26 -20.11 40.27
N VAL A 270 3.07 -18.93 39.67
CA VAL A 270 3.22 -18.71 38.23
C VAL A 270 4.70 -18.76 37.88
N ALA A 271 5.12 -19.85 37.24
CA ALA A 271 6.49 -20.08 36.80
C ALA A 271 6.53 -20.35 35.29
N PRO A 272 7.65 -20.07 34.60
CA PRO A 272 7.81 -20.40 33.19
C PRO A 272 7.59 -21.88 32.91
N ILE A 273 6.91 -22.18 31.79
CA ILE A 273 6.65 -23.55 31.33
C ILE A 273 7.50 -23.82 30.09
N THR A 274 8.39 -24.79 30.17
CA THR A 274 9.22 -25.26 29.04
C THR A 274 8.62 -26.50 28.41
N VAL A 275 8.58 -26.55 27.08
CA VAL A 275 8.04 -27.66 26.30
C VAL A 275 8.87 -27.91 25.05
N GLU A 276 9.16 -29.18 24.76
CA GLU A 276 9.91 -29.60 23.57
C GLU A 276 8.99 -29.89 22.39
N GLY A 277 9.55 -29.85 21.17
CA GLY A 277 8.80 -30.22 19.97
C GLY A 277 7.87 -29.11 19.46
N VAL A 278 8.16 -27.85 19.79
CA VAL A 278 7.34 -26.69 19.42
C VAL A 278 7.74 -26.19 18.03
N GLU A 279 6.74 -26.05 17.16
CA GLU A 279 6.89 -25.40 15.85
C GLU A 279 6.83 -23.88 16.05
N PRO A 280 7.80 -23.11 15.51
CA PRO A 280 7.80 -21.66 15.65
C PRO A 280 6.74 -21.01 14.76
N TRP A 281 6.28 -19.83 15.18
CA TRP A 281 5.47 -18.93 14.38
C TRP A 281 6.37 -18.04 13.50
N SER A 282 5.93 -17.79 12.26
CA SER A 282 6.51 -16.82 11.33
C SER A 282 5.46 -16.33 10.34
N ALA A 283 5.74 -15.25 9.58
CA ALA A 283 4.81 -14.76 8.55
C ALA A 283 4.54 -15.76 7.41
N GLU A 284 5.39 -16.77 7.23
CA GLU A 284 5.23 -17.80 6.18
C GLU A 284 4.62 -19.09 6.73
N LEU A 285 4.91 -19.40 8.00
CA LEU A 285 4.42 -20.56 8.73
C LEU A 285 3.77 -20.08 10.04
N PRO A 286 2.53 -19.56 9.99
CA PRO A 286 1.87 -18.91 11.13
C PRO A 286 1.29 -19.96 12.11
N ARG A 287 2.14 -20.78 12.71
CA ARG A 287 1.70 -21.80 13.67
C ARG A 287 1.20 -21.14 14.96
N LEU A 288 -0.10 -21.25 15.21
CA LEU A 288 -0.75 -20.78 16.44
C LEU A 288 -1.19 -21.95 17.33
N TYR A 289 -0.94 -21.83 18.63
CA TYR A 289 -1.38 -22.79 19.65
C TYR A 289 -2.49 -22.17 20.49
N ASP A 290 -3.68 -22.81 20.48
CA ASP A 290 -4.80 -22.33 21.28
C ASP A 290 -4.52 -22.57 22.78
N ALA A 291 -4.61 -21.50 23.55
CA ALA A 291 -4.41 -21.48 24.98
C ALA A 291 -5.64 -20.90 25.69
N THR A 292 -5.89 -21.39 26.90
CA THR A 292 -6.99 -20.89 27.73
C THR A 292 -6.51 -20.58 29.14
N LEU A 293 -6.95 -19.45 29.68
CA LEU A 293 -6.82 -19.08 31.08
C LEU A 293 -8.21 -19.09 31.72
N SER A 294 -8.41 -19.76 32.85
CA SER A 294 -9.74 -19.89 33.47
C SER A 294 -9.71 -19.68 34.98
N THR A 295 -10.71 -18.95 35.49
CA THR A 295 -10.96 -18.69 36.91
C THR A 295 -12.34 -19.21 37.31
N GLY A 296 -12.66 -19.13 38.61
CA GLY A 296 -13.94 -19.60 39.13
C GLY A 296 -13.99 -21.11 39.27
N THR A 297 -15.14 -21.60 39.72
CA THR A 297 -15.27 -22.76 40.62
C THR A 297 -14.14 -23.79 40.56
N ALA A 298 -13.09 -23.46 41.31
CA ALA A 298 -11.85 -24.18 41.58
C ALA A 298 -11.04 -24.69 40.36
N ALA A 299 -11.34 -24.18 39.17
CA ALA A 299 -10.96 -24.77 37.90
C ALA A 299 -10.23 -23.72 37.04
N GLY A 300 -10.44 -23.52 35.76
CA GLY A 300 -11.14 -24.32 34.75
C GLY A 300 -12.62 -23.98 34.53
N GLY A 301 -13.11 -22.87 35.11
CA GLY A 301 -14.21 -22.07 34.53
C GLY A 301 -15.51 -21.97 35.33
N ARG A 302 -16.13 -20.78 35.25
CA ARG A 302 -17.38 -20.27 35.87
C ARG A 302 -18.26 -21.30 36.61
N ALA A 303 -18.59 -21.10 37.89
CA ALA A 303 -19.64 -20.18 38.30
C ALA A 303 -19.08 -19.12 39.25
N GLY A 304 -19.14 -17.87 38.80
CA GLY A 304 -18.49 -16.73 39.45
C GLY A 304 -17.11 -16.37 38.88
N GLY A 305 -16.58 -17.09 37.86
CA GLY A 305 -15.34 -16.74 37.12
C GLY A 305 -15.55 -16.64 35.60
N GLU A 306 -14.48 -16.64 34.81
CA GLU A 306 -14.50 -16.59 33.33
C GLU A 306 -13.37 -17.44 32.72
N THR A 307 -13.47 -17.68 31.42
CA THR A 307 -12.42 -18.27 30.59
C THR A 307 -12.02 -17.29 29.48
N VAL A 308 -10.72 -16.99 29.42
CA VAL A 308 -10.08 -16.21 28.36
C VAL A 308 -9.36 -17.14 27.39
N SER A 309 -9.55 -16.92 26.09
CA SER A 309 -8.86 -17.61 25.01
C SER A 309 -7.72 -16.74 24.46
N LEU A 310 -6.57 -17.38 24.22
CA LEU A 310 -5.37 -16.77 23.67
C LEU A 310 -4.84 -17.65 22.53
N ARG A 311 -4.12 -17.06 21.58
CA ARG A 311 -3.41 -17.80 20.52
C ARG A 311 -1.92 -17.53 20.67
N LEU A 312 -1.15 -18.56 20.98
CA LEU A 312 0.29 -18.43 21.18
C LEU A 312 1.02 -18.72 19.88
N GLY A 313 1.77 -17.76 19.36
CA GLY A 313 2.77 -17.98 18.33
C GLY A 313 4.16 -17.98 18.97
N PHE A 314 4.83 -19.13 18.98
CA PHE A 314 6.15 -19.24 19.60
C PHE A 314 7.21 -18.62 18.70
N ARG A 315 7.86 -17.54 19.15
CA ARG A 315 8.97 -16.93 18.41
C ARG A 315 9.97 -16.25 19.34
N SER A 316 11.13 -15.89 18.81
CA SER A 316 12.05 -14.95 19.46
C SER A 316 12.30 -13.75 18.55
N VAL A 317 12.38 -12.56 19.13
CA VAL A 317 12.77 -11.32 18.45
C VAL A 317 14.08 -10.83 19.09
N ARG A 318 15.06 -10.46 18.26
CA ARG A 318 16.35 -9.97 18.76
C ARG A 318 17.00 -9.03 17.75
N ILE A 319 17.68 -8.01 18.25
CA ILE A 319 18.68 -7.26 17.48
C ILE A 319 20.09 -7.75 17.86
N ASP A 320 20.90 -8.09 16.86
CA ASP A 320 22.30 -8.49 17.02
C ASP A 320 23.20 -7.64 16.12
N GLY A 321 23.69 -6.54 16.67
CA GLY A 321 24.37 -5.50 15.89
C GLY A 321 23.38 -4.84 14.92
N ASP A 322 23.72 -4.87 13.63
CA ASP A 322 22.91 -4.28 12.58
C ASP A 322 21.90 -5.25 11.94
N ARG A 323 21.58 -6.34 12.65
CA ARG A 323 20.66 -7.38 12.19
C ARG A 323 19.45 -7.50 13.11
N PHE A 324 18.27 -7.25 12.56
CA PHE A 324 16.99 -7.62 13.13
C PHE A 324 16.66 -9.09 12.82
N LEU A 325 16.55 -9.90 13.88
CA LEU A 325 16.40 -11.34 13.80
C LEU A 325 15.06 -11.78 14.41
N VAL A 326 14.39 -12.70 13.72
CA VAL A 326 13.27 -13.47 14.28
C VAL A 326 13.62 -14.95 14.20
N ASN A 327 13.46 -15.67 15.31
CA ASN A 327 13.85 -17.08 15.43
C ASN A 327 15.33 -17.34 15.05
N GLY A 328 16.19 -16.34 15.22
CA GLY A 328 17.62 -16.40 14.87
C GLY A 328 17.95 -16.10 13.41
N GLU A 329 16.97 -15.83 12.55
CA GLU A 329 17.15 -15.54 11.13
C GLU A 329 16.84 -14.07 10.80
N ARG A 330 17.55 -13.49 9.82
CA ARG A 330 17.36 -12.11 9.37
C ARG A 330 16.02 -11.97 8.68
N VAL A 331 15.19 -11.04 9.14
CA VAL A 331 13.94 -10.67 8.45
C VAL A 331 14.24 -9.66 7.34
N VAL A 332 13.58 -9.80 6.19
CA VAL A 332 13.48 -8.75 5.19
C VAL A 332 11.99 -8.43 5.06
N PHE A 333 11.63 -7.18 5.34
CA PHE A 333 10.28 -6.66 5.22
C PHE A 333 10.00 -6.34 3.76
N HIS A 334 9.06 -7.07 3.18
CA HIS A 334 8.39 -6.74 1.94
C HIS A 334 7.00 -6.27 2.34
N GLY A 335 6.96 -5.08 2.94
CA GLY A 335 5.79 -4.57 3.65
C GLY A 335 5.04 -3.50 2.90
N VAL A 336 3.87 -3.15 3.44
CA VAL A 336 3.08 -1.99 3.04
C VAL A 336 2.63 -1.23 4.28
N ASN A 337 2.56 0.10 4.17
CA ASN A 337 1.80 0.94 5.09
C ASN A 337 0.31 0.70 4.84
N ARG A 338 -0.49 0.66 5.91
CA ARG A 338 -1.92 0.34 5.81
C ARG A 338 -2.74 1.19 6.78
N HIS A 339 -3.41 2.19 6.24
CA HIS A 339 -4.52 2.85 6.90
C HIS A 339 -5.79 1.97 6.99
N GLU A 340 -6.68 2.29 7.93
CA GLU A 340 -8.05 1.78 7.91
C GLU A 340 -8.90 2.67 7.02
N THR A 341 -9.30 2.18 5.85
CA THR A 341 -10.06 2.97 4.88
C THR A 341 -11.06 2.10 4.11
N HIS A 342 -12.21 2.68 3.79
CA HIS A 342 -13.29 2.06 3.03
C HIS A 342 -14.05 3.17 2.29
N PRO A 343 -14.28 3.05 0.97
CA PRO A 343 -14.81 4.14 0.14
C PRO A 343 -16.18 4.64 0.61
N VAL A 344 -17.04 3.75 1.12
CA VAL A 344 -18.38 4.12 1.64
C VAL A 344 -18.41 4.43 3.13
N ARG A 345 -17.58 3.76 3.95
CA ARG A 345 -17.73 3.76 5.41
C ARG A 345 -16.66 4.57 6.13
N GLY A 346 -15.70 5.15 5.42
CA GLY A 346 -14.54 5.78 6.01
C GLY A 346 -13.72 4.73 6.75
N ARG A 347 -13.58 4.84 8.07
CA ARG A 347 -12.70 3.97 8.86
C ARG A 347 -13.43 2.98 9.75
N VAL A 348 -14.74 2.84 9.55
CA VAL A 348 -15.52 1.82 10.25
C VAL A 348 -15.05 0.45 9.81
N PHE A 349 -14.69 -0.39 10.78
CA PHE A 349 -14.11 -1.71 10.52
C PHE A 349 -15.12 -2.66 9.84
N ASP A 350 -14.63 -3.40 8.86
CA ASP A 350 -15.33 -4.50 8.20
C ASP A 350 -14.39 -5.70 8.12
N GLU A 351 -14.69 -6.78 8.86
CA GLU A 351 -13.81 -7.95 8.96
C GLU A 351 -13.69 -8.70 7.62
N GLU A 352 -14.75 -8.75 6.82
CA GLU A 352 -14.74 -9.43 5.53
C GLU A 352 -13.84 -8.68 4.55
N HIS A 353 -13.99 -7.34 4.48
CA HIS A 353 -13.13 -6.49 3.67
C HIS A 353 -11.68 -6.58 4.12
N ALA A 354 -11.39 -6.41 5.42
CA ALA A 354 -10.03 -6.49 5.95
C ALA A 354 -9.36 -7.85 5.69
N ARG A 355 -10.09 -8.96 5.81
CA ARG A 355 -9.57 -10.29 5.48
C ARG A 355 -9.29 -10.46 3.99
N ALA A 356 -10.19 -10.01 3.11
CA ALA A 356 -9.99 -10.08 1.66
C ALA A 356 -8.78 -9.24 1.21
N ASP A 357 -8.65 -8.07 1.82
CA ASP A 357 -7.58 -7.10 1.63
C ASP A 357 -6.22 -7.66 2.02
N MET A 358 -6.09 -8.18 3.24
CA MET A 358 -4.87 -8.86 3.71
C MET A 358 -4.58 -10.15 2.93
N ALA A 359 -5.59 -10.88 2.45
CA ALA A 359 -5.36 -12.01 1.55
C ALA A 359 -4.82 -11.55 0.18
N LEU A 360 -5.22 -10.37 -0.33
CA LEU A 360 -4.67 -9.78 -1.55
C LEU A 360 -3.19 -9.38 -1.36
N MET A 361 -2.84 -8.83 -0.19
CA MET A 361 -1.45 -8.58 0.19
C MET A 361 -0.60 -9.86 0.09
N LYS A 362 -1.02 -10.96 0.74
CA LYS A 362 -0.28 -12.25 0.68
C LYS A 362 -0.16 -12.80 -0.74
N ARG A 363 -1.22 -12.68 -1.56
CA ARG A 363 -1.23 -13.08 -2.97
C ARG A 363 -0.18 -12.33 -3.81
N ASN A 364 0.17 -11.12 -3.40
CA ASN A 364 1.15 -10.26 -4.05
C ASN A 364 2.46 -10.16 -3.26
N ASN A 365 2.82 -11.23 -2.55
CA ASN A 365 4.10 -11.41 -1.88
C ASN A 365 4.41 -10.42 -0.74
N VAL A 366 3.43 -9.65 -0.27
CA VAL A 366 3.58 -8.82 0.94
C VAL A 366 3.70 -9.74 2.16
N ASN A 367 4.70 -9.48 3.02
CA ASN A 367 4.96 -10.26 4.23
C ASN A 367 4.84 -9.46 5.53
N ALA A 368 4.65 -8.14 5.44
CA ALA A 368 4.64 -7.25 6.60
C ALA A 368 3.66 -6.09 6.47
N ILE A 369 3.19 -5.56 7.60
CA ILE A 369 2.29 -4.42 7.71
C ILE A 369 2.85 -3.43 8.73
N ARG A 370 2.94 -2.15 8.37
CA ARG A 370 3.04 -1.04 9.32
C ARG A 370 1.65 -0.44 9.49
N THR A 371 1.20 -0.26 10.74
CA THR A 371 -0.17 0.21 11.03
C THR A 371 -0.24 1.73 11.02
N SER A 372 -0.22 2.31 9.82
CA SER A 372 -0.15 3.76 9.60
C SER A 372 -1.44 4.46 10.01
N HIS A 373 -1.43 5.45 10.91
CA HIS A 373 -0.39 5.71 11.93
C HIS A 373 -0.99 5.63 13.33
N TYR A 374 -1.56 4.46 13.62
CA TYR A 374 -2.28 4.18 14.86
C TYR A 374 -2.57 2.68 15.01
N PRO A 375 -2.98 2.24 16.23
CA PRO A 375 -3.37 0.86 16.42
C PRO A 375 -4.65 0.56 15.62
N PRO A 376 -4.64 -0.46 14.75
CA PRO A 376 -5.79 -0.80 13.94
C PRO A 376 -6.90 -1.38 14.83
N HIS A 377 -8.06 -1.68 14.24
CA HIS A 377 -9.08 -2.46 14.92
C HIS A 377 -8.48 -3.79 15.41
N PRO A 378 -8.74 -4.25 16.66
CA PRO A 378 -8.07 -5.41 17.25
C PRO A 378 -8.11 -6.69 16.39
N ARG A 379 -9.22 -6.89 15.67
CA ARG A 379 -9.40 -8.04 14.76
C ARG A 379 -8.40 -8.06 13.60
N VAL A 380 -7.82 -6.92 13.19
CA VAL A 380 -6.77 -6.89 12.17
C VAL A 380 -5.51 -7.62 12.65
N LEU A 381 -5.18 -7.52 13.94
CA LEU A 381 -4.02 -8.21 14.51
C LEU A 381 -4.28 -9.72 14.65
N ASP A 382 -5.52 -10.12 14.96
CA ASP A 382 -5.91 -11.54 14.89
C ASP A 382 -5.75 -12.11 13.47
N LEU A 383 -6.13 -11.34 12.45
CA LEU A 383 -5.92 -11.71 11.05
C LEU A 383 -4.43 -11.75 10.70
N ALA A 384 -3.61 -10.85 11.24
CA ALA A 384 -2.17 -10.83 11.01
C ALA A 384 -1.48 -12.08 11.62
N ASP A 385 -1.91 -12.50 12.80
CA ASP A 385 -1.45 -13.74 13.43
C ASP A 385 -1.83 -14.97 12.62
N GLU A 386 -3.05 -15.01 12.09
CA GLU A 386 -3.61 -16.14 11.35
C GLU A 386 -3.05 -16.27 9.93
N LEU A 387 -3.03 -15.17 9.16
CA LEU A 387 -2.58 -15.14 7.78
C LEU A 387 -1.04 -15.11 7.67
N GLY A 388 -0.37 -14.70 8.75
CA GLY A 388 1.07 -14.58 8.84
C GLY A 388 1.58 -13.27 8.25
N PHE A 389 1.71 -12.25 9.09
CA PHE A 389 2.36 -10.98 8.76
C PHE A 389 3.29 -10.55 9.88
N TRP A 390 4.46 -10.01 9.53
CA TRP A 390 5.23 -9.22 10.48
C TRP A 390 4.55 -7.85 10.67
N VAL A 391 4.32 -7.44 11.91
CA VAL A 391 3.64 -6.17 12.20
C VAL A 391 4.58 -5.23 12.95
N ILE A 392 4.71 -4.02 12.44
CA ILE A 392 5.15 -2.85 13.20
C ILE A 392 3.88 -2.15 13.67
N LEU A 393 3.57 -2.29 14.97
CA LEU A 393 2.37 -1.69 15.54
C LEU A 393 2.68 -0.30 16.05
N GLU A 394 2.02 0.69 15.48
CA GLU A 394 2.27 2.11 15.71
C GLU A 394 1.26 2.71 16.68
N CYS A 395 1.77 3.54 17.59
CA CYS A 395 0.98 4.34 18.50
C CYS A 395 0.24 5.44 17.73
N ASP A 396 -0.98 5.77 18.18
CA ASP A 396 -1.80 6.85 17.64
C ASP A 396 -1.20 8.20 18.05
N LEU A 397 -0.20 8.66 17.29
CA LEU A 397 0.54 9.90 17.56
C LEU A 397 1.15 10.46 16.27
N GLU A 398 0.63 11.61 15.83
CA GLU A 398 1.21 12.41 14.76
C GLU A 398 0.98 13.90 14.99
N THR A 399 2.02 14.72 14.82
CA THR A 399 1.96 16.18 15.04
C THR A 399 2.55 16.95 13.84
N HIS A 400 2.29 16.49 12.62
CA HIS A 400 3.08 16.86 11.45
C HIS A 400 3.05 18.37 11.17
N GLY A 401 1.90 19.04 11.29
CA GLY A 401 1.74 20.46 10.99
C GLY A 401 2.61 21.41 11.79
N PHE A 402 3.21 20.97 12.90
CA PHE A 402 4.23 21.75 13.60
C PHE A 402 5.50 21.99 12.75
N LEU A 403 5.69 21.30 11.63
CA LEU A 403 6.74 21.62 10.65
C LEU A 403 6.64 23.09 10.20
N PHE A 404 5.42 23.64 10.06
CA PHE A 404 5.17 25.02 9.62
C PHE A 404 5.55 26.06 10.69
N THR A 405 5.72 25.63 11.95
CA THR A 405 6.21 26.46 13.05
C THR A 405 7.66 26.13 13.42
N ASN A 406 8.38 25.39 12.57
CA ASN A 406 9.73 24.87 12.84
C ASN A 406 9.79 24.06 14.15
N TRP A 407 8.77 23.24 14.40
CA TRP A 407 8.63 22.39 15.57
C TRP A 407 8.54 23.15 16.91
N VAL A 408 8.36 24.47 16.88
CA VAL A 408 8.25 25.30 18.09
C VAL A 408 6.92 25.03 18.78
N GLY A 409 6.97 24.71 20.07
CA GLY A 409 5.77 24.42 20.87
C GLY A 409 5.18 23.03 20.59
N ASN A 410 5.91 22.16 19.88
CA ASN A 410 5.44 20.82 19.58
C ASN A 410 5.22 19.98 20.87
N PRO A 411 4.08 19.28 21.00
CA PRO A 411 3.78 18.39 22.13
C PRO A 411 4.87 17.34 22.45
N SER A 412 5.69 16.93 21.49
CA SER A 412 6.75 15.93 21.65
C SER A 412 7.84 16.36 22.63
N ASP A 413 8.09 17.66 22.81
CA ASP A 413 9.04 18.17 23.82
C ASP A 413 8.41 19.02 24.92
N ASP A 414 7.11 19.31 24.86
CA ASP A 414 6.42 20.07 25.90
C ASP A 414 6.01 19.17 27.09
N PRO A 415 6.54 19.39 28.31
CA PRO A 415 6.21 18.57 29.48
C PRO A 415 4.72 18.59 29.86
N ALA A 416 3.92 19.57 29.43
CA ALA A 416 2.48 19.61 29.69
C ALA A 416 1.72 18.45 29.02
N TRP A 417 2.30 17.85 27.98
CA TRP A 417 1.73 16.75 27.19
C TRP A 417 2.24 15.37 27.58
N ARG A 418 3.15 15.29 28.56
CA ARG A 418 3.80 14.04 28.96
C ARG A 418 2.80 12.92 29.27
N ASP A 419 1.76 13.23 30.02
CA ASP A 419 0.76 12.24 30.44
C ASP A 419 -0.08 11.75 29.25
N ALA A 420 -0.34 12.61 28.24
CA ALA A 420 -1.03 12.20 27.02
C ALA A 420 -0.18 11.24 26.18
N TYR A 421 1.12 11.49 26.04
CA TYR A 421 2.06 10.61 25.32
C TYR A 421 2.17 9.23 26.02
N LEU A 422 2.34 9.22 27.34
CA LEU A 422 2.42 7.99 28.12
C LEU A 422 1.09 7.21 28.12
N ASP A 423 -0.07 7.89 28.13
CA ASP A 423 -1.38 7.24 28.00
C ASP A 423 -1.52 6.54 26.64
N ARG A 424 -1.15 7.22 25.54
CA ARG A 424 -1.28 6.69 24.19
C ARG A 424 -0.42 5.43 23.97
N ILE A 425 0.86 5.47 24.36
CA ILE A 425 1.73 4.29 24.22
C ILE A 425 1.30 3.14 25.16
N ALA A 426 0.87 3.46 26.38
CA ALA A 426 0.44 2.44 27.32
C ALA A 426 -0.82 1.73 26.83
N ARG A 427 -1.82 2.47 26.35
CA ARG A 427 -3.04 1.88 25.77
C ARG A 427 -2.77 1.09 24.50
N THR A 428 -1.78 1.47 23.70
CA THR A 428 -1.33 0.72 22.52
C THR A 428 -0.72 -0.62 22.91
N VAL A 429 0.33 -0.59 23.74
CA VAL A 429 1.07 -1.81 24.12
C VAL A 429 0.22 -2.74 24.97
N GLU A 430 -0.48 -2.22 25.99
CA GLU A 430 -1.23 -3.08 26.89
C GLU A 430 -2.35 -3.83 26.19
N ARG A 431 -3.03 -3.20 25.22
CA ARG A 431 -4.10 -3.82 24.43
C ARG A 431 -3.58 -5.01 23.64
N ASP A 432 -2.41 -4.86 23.00
CA ASP A 432 -1.99 -5.72 21.90
C ASP A 432 -0.75 -6.60 22.21
N LYS A 433 -0.15 -6.48 23.40
CA LYS A 433 1.09 -7.20 23.82
C LYS A 433 1.13 -8.71 23.59
N ASN A 434 -0.02 -9.37 23.46
CA ASN A 434 -0.14 -10.82 23.29
C ASN A 434 -0.07 -11.30 21.83
N HIS A 435 -0.10 -10.42 20.83
CA HIS A 435 -0.05 -10.85 19.42
C HIS A 435 1.36 -11.28 19.00
N PRO A 436 1.54 -12.51 18.46
CA PRO A 436 2.82 -12.95 17.93
C PRO A 436 3.26 -12.21 16.67
N SER A 437 2.32 -11.69 15.86
CA SER A 437 2.62 -10.91 14.65
C SER A 437 3.37 -9.62 14.92
N ILE A 438 3.17 -9.00 16.08
CA ILE A 438 3.87 -7.78 16.46
C ILE A 438 5.33 -8.14 16.78
N VAL A 439 6.22 -7.60 15.95
CA VAL A 439 7.67 -7.79 16.09
C VAL A 439 8.39 -6.48 16.45
N MET A 440 7.71 -5.34 16.37
CA MET A 440 8.22 -4.01 16.74
C MET A 440 7.08 -3.11 17.22
N TRP A 441 7.40 -2.23 18.17
CA TRP A 441 6.53 -1.14 18.62
C TRP A 441 6.99 0.17 17.99
N SER A 442 6.10 0.92 17.33
CA SER A 442 6.40 2.26 16.84
C SER A 442 5.80 3.33 17.74
N LEU A 443 6.59 4.36 18.07
CA LEU A 443 6.17 5.45 18.97
C LEU A 443 5.15 6.40 18.34
N GLY A 444 4.99 6.40 17.02
CA GLY A 444 4.15 7.32 16.26
C GLY A 444 4.79 7.66 14.92
N ASN A 445 4.30 8.70 14.27
CA ASN A 445 4.78 9.19 12.99
C ASN A 445 5.02 10.71 13.03
N GLU A 446 5.96 11.21 12.23
CA GLU A 446 6.19 12.64 11.90
C GLU A 446 5.89 13.67 13.00
N SER A 447 6.36 13.38 14.21
CA SER A 447 6.08 14.18 15.41
C SER A 447 7.28 14.96 15.91
N GLY A 448 8.26 15.22 15.03
CA GLY A 448 9.55 15.80 15.39
C GLY A 448 10.34 14.87 16.33
N THR A 449 11.01 15.44 17.33
CA THR A 449 11.72 14.68 18.38
C THR A 449 11.61 15.41 19.72
N GLY A 450 11.68 14.70 20.85
CA GLY A 450 11.60 15.34 22.16
C GLY A 450 11.49 14.42 23.37
N ARG A 451 11.47 15.00 24.57
CA ARG A 451 11.49 14.28 25.85
C ARG A 451 10.30 13.36 26.08
N ASN A 452 9.15 13.64 25.47
CA ASN A 452 7.95 12.81 25.66
C ASN A 452 8.03 11.54 24.82
N LEU A 453 8.60 11.61 23.60
CA LEU A 453 8.92 10.43 22.78
C LEU A 453 9.98 9.55 23.46
N ALA A 454 11.06 10.16 23.98
CA ALA A 454 12.06 9.42 24.76
C ALA A 454 11.45 8.72 25.99
N ALA A 455 10.46 9.35 26.64
CA ALA A 455 9.75 8.76 27.76
C ALA A 455 8.82 7.61 27.36
N MET A 456 8.17 7.69 26.19
CA MET A 456 7.41 6.57 25.64
C MET A 456 8.35 5.39 25.36
N SER A 457 9.50 5.63 24.73
CA SER A 457 10.49 4.58 24.47
C SER A 457 10.92 3.87 25.75
N GLN A 458 11.33 4.63 26.76
CA GLN A 458 11.71 4.07 28.06
C GLN A 458 10.58 3.27 28.70
N TRP A 459 9.33 3.77 28.63
CA TRP A 459 8.18 3.04 29.14
C TRP A 459 7.98 1.70 28.42
N VAL A 460 8.16 1.66 27.09
CA VAL A 460 8.08 0.41 26.32
C VAL A 460 9.19 -0.55 26.73
N HIS A 461 10.45 -0.10 26.84
CA HIS A 461 11.55 -0.96 27.28
C HIS A 461 11.35 -1.53 28.69
N ASP A 462 10.80 -0.74 29.61
CA ASP A 462 10.49 -1.19 30.96
C ASP A 462 9.34 -2.21 30.97
N ARG A 463 8.41 -2.10 30.01
CA ARG A 463 7.20 -2.92 29.94
C ARG A 463 7.35 -4.20 29.13
N ASP A 464 8.06 -4.11 28.00
CA ASP A 464 8.26 -5.18 27.03
C ASP A 464 9.69 -5.20 26.46
N ASP A 465 10.62 -5.79 27.22
CA ASP A 465 12.02 -6.00 26.84
C ASP A 465 12.27 -7.02 25.70
N GLU A 466 11.22 -7.66 25.14
CA GLU A 466 11.36 -8.63 24.03
C GLU A 466 11.35 -7.95 22.66
N ARG A 467 10.57 -6.89 22.48
CA ARG A 467 10.32 -6.25 21.18
C ARG A 467 11.02 -4.89 21.10
N PRO A 468 11.77 -4.61 20.02
CA PRO A 468 12.43 -3.32 19.86
C PRO A 468 11.46 -2.18 19.56
N VAL A 469 11.92 -0.97 19.84
CA VAL A 469 11.23 0.30 19.62
C VAL A 469 11.70 0.95 18.32
N HIS A 470 10.73 1.32 17.49
CA HIS A 470 10.85 2.06 16.23
C HIS A 470 10.30 3.48 16.38
N TYR A 471 10.97 4.45 15.76
CA TYR A 471 10.42 5.77 15.46
C TYR A 471 11.32 6.44 14.43
N GLU A 472 10.73 7.03 13.39
CA GLU A 472 11.45 7.62 12.26
C GLU A 472 12.16 8.92 12.65
N GLY A 473 11.44 9.81 13.35
CA GLY A 473 11.93 11.14 13.72
C GLY A 473 13.07 11.16 14.76
N ASP A 474 13.51 10.00 15.28
CA ASP A 474 14.75 9.89 16.07
C ASP A 474 15.97 9.74 15.14
N TYR A 475 16.22 10.77 14.31
CA TYR A 475 17.31 10.76 13.33
C TYR A 475 18.68 10.53 13.94
N THR A 476 18.90 11.01 15.16
CA THR A 476 20.18 10.78 15.84
C THR A 476 20.27 9.38 16.43
N GLY A 477 19.14 8.73 16.72
CA GLY A 477 19.08 7.39 17.29
C GLY A 477 19.36 7.36 18.78
N GLU A 478 18.88 8.36 19.52
CA GLU A 478 19.10 8.53 20.96
C GLU A 478 18.30 7.54 21.81
N TYR A 479 17.08 7.18 21.39
CA TYR A 479 16.15 6.39 22.22
C TYR A 479 15.43 5.27 21.46
N THR A 480 15.71 5.05 20.18
CA THR A 480 15.16 3.95 19.36
C THR A 480 16.15 2.82 19.13
N ASP A 481 15.65 1.60 18.86
CA ASP A 481 16.47 0.40 18.66
C ASP A 481 16.81 0.12 17.19
N VAL A 482 15.99 0.64 16.27
CA VAL A 482 16.16 0.51 14.81
C VAL A 482 16.37 1.88 14.19
N TYR A 483 17.20 1.96 13.16
CA TYR A 483 17.27 3.18 12.35
C TYR A 483 16.24 3.08 11.23
N SER A 484 15.42 4.11 11.05
CA SER A 484 14.45 4.14 9.96
C SER A 484 14.45 5.50 9.29
N ARG A 485 14.06 5.50 8.02
CA ARG A 485 13.86 6.70 7.21
C ARG A 485 12.66 6.50 6.30
N MET A 486 11.92 7.57 6.06
CA MET A 486 10.98 7.66 4.95
C MET A 486 11.65 8.30 3.73
N TYR A 487 11.40 7.72 2.56
CA TYR A 487 11.85 8.20 1.24
C TYR A 487 13.35 8.61 1.13
N PRO A 488 14.31 7.90 1.76
CA PRO A 488 15.73 8.22 1.59
C PRO A 488 16.16 7.95 0.15
N THR A 489 17.16 8.69 -0.34
CA THR A 489 17.70 8.47 -1.69
C THR A 489 18.36 7.09 -1.82
N LEU A 490 18.51 6.57 -3.04
CA LEU A 490 19.24 5.29 -3.24
C LEU A 490 20.68 5.39 -2.73
N GLN A 491 21.33 6.55 -2.90
CA GLN A 491 22.69 6.82 -2.45
C GLN A 491 22.76 6.92 -0.91
N GLU A 492 21.78 7.54 -0.26
CA GLU A 492 21.67 7.54 1.20
C GLU A 492 21.45 6.11 1.70
N THR A 493 20.54 5.35 1.07
CA THR A 493 20.25 3.95 1.42
C THR A 493 21.48 3.05 1.26
N GLU A 494 22.22 3.18 0.16
CA GLU A 494 23.50 2.50 -0.06
C GLU A 494 24.51 2.88 1.05
N SER A 495 24.59 4.17 1.38
CA SER A 495 25.46 4.66 2.45
C SER A 495 25.13 4.08 3.82
N ILE A 496 23.84 3.96 4.11
CA ILE A 496 23.35 3.34 5.34
C ILE A 496 23.71 1.86 5.33
N GLY A 497 23.51 1.16 4.22
CA GLY A 497 23.78 -0.27 4.07
C GLY A 497 25.26 -0.67 4.22
N GLY A 498 26.18 0.27 4.01
CA GLY A 498 27.63 0.05 4.15
C GLY A 498 28.44 0.34 2.90
N GLY A 499 27.82 0.94 1.87
CA GLY A 499 28.53 1.48 0.71
C GLY A 499 29.20 2.82 1.01
N THR A 500 29.23 3.70 0.01
CA THR A 500 29.97 4.97 0.12
C THR A 500 29.33 5.88 1.19
N PRO A 501 30.08 6.33 2.22
CA PRO A 501 29.51 7.17 3.26
C PRO A 501 29.05 8.55 2.75
N THR A 502 27.79 8.90 2.97
CA THR A 502 27.19 10.23 2.82
C THR A 502 26.79 10.77 4.20
N PRO A 503 26.59 12.09 4.36
CA PRO A 503 25.93 12.64 5.54
C PRO A 503 24.54 12.01 5.72
N LEU A 504 24.18 11.69 6.96
CA LEU A 504 22.82 11.29 7.30
C LEU A 504 22.06 12.52 7.81
N LEU A 505 20.74 12.55 7.57
CA LEU A 505 19.87 13.65 7.99
C LEU A 505 20.06 13.94 9.48
N GLU A 506 20.28 15.22 9.80
CA GLU A 506 20.44 15.74 11.17
C GLU A 506 21.49 15.04 12.06
N CYS A 507 22.43 14.29 11.48
CA CYS A 507 23.43 13.54 12.22
C CYS A 507 24.83 14.19 12.15
N GLY A 508 25.49 14.29 13.30
CA GLY A 508 26.94 14.42 13.37
C GLY A 508 27.65 13.07 13.14
N PRO A 509 29.00 13.04 13.11
CA PRO A 509 29.74 11.80 12.86
C PRO A 509 29.50 10.68 13.89
N ALA A 510 29.26 11.04 15.15
CA ALA A 510 29.03 10.07 16.22
C ALA A 510 27.61 9.47 16.13
N GLU A 511 26.61 10.33 15.90
CA GLU A 511 25.22 9.94 15.67
C GLU A 511 25.12 9.07 14.42
N ALA A 512 25.80 9.46 13.33
CA ALA A 512 25.79 8.68 12.09
C ALA A 512 26.48 7.31 12.24
N ALA A 513 27.51 7.20 13.09
CA ALA A 513 28.12 5.92 13.43
C ALA A 513 27.19 5.05 14.30
N ARG A 514 26.44 5.68 15.23
CA ARG A 514 25.41 5.01 16.04
C ARG A 514 24.29 4.46 15.17
N GLN A 515 23.71 5.26 14.27
CA GLN A 515 22.65 4.79 13.38
C GLN A 515 23.10 3.67 12.46
N ARG A 516 24.32 3.77 11.89
CA ARG A 516 24.93 2.69 11.11
C ARG A 516 25.28 1.44 11.93
N SER A 517 25.10 1.43 13.25
CA SER A 517 25.24 0.22 14.06
C SER A 517 23.93 -0.55 14.26
N LYS A 518 22.80 0.04 13.86
CA LYS A 518 21.44 -0.52 14.00
C LYS A 518 20.99 -1.17 12.69
N PRO A 519 20.02 -2.11 12.74
CA PRO A 519 19.29 -2.51 11.54
C PRO A 519 18.58 -1.31 10.95
N PHE A 520 18.51 -1.25 9.61
CA PHE A 520 17.86 -0.17 8.89
C PHE A 520 16.58 -0.64 8.19
N ILE A 521 15.51 0.15 8.30
CA ILE A 521 14.21 -0.13 7.69
C ILE A 521 13.73 1.13 6.98
N HIS A 522 13.21 1.00 5.76
CA HIS A 522 12.40 2.07 5.19
C HIS A 522 11.01 1.99 5.80
N CYS A 523 10.66 2.88 6.73
CA CYS A 523 9.30 2.92 7.27
C CYS A 523 8.30 3.32 6.19
N GLU A 524 8.76 4.07 5.18
CA GLU A 524 8.04 4.42 3.95
C GLU A 524 9.03 4.53 2.79
N TYR A 525 8.69 3.95 1.65
CA TYR A 525 9.44 4.12 0.40
C TYR A 525 8.52 3.91 -0.80
N VAL A 526 9.00 4.33 -1.97
CA VAL A 526 8.40 3.95 -3.25
C VAL A 526 6.90 4.34 -3.28
N HIS A 527 6.64 5.65 -3.22
CA HIS A 527 5.30 6.22 -3.11
C HIS A 527 4.40 5.90 -4.33
N ALA A 528 3.31 5.18 -4.09
CA ALA A 528 2.49 4.50 -5.09
C ALA A 528 1.34 5.36 -5.65
N MET A 529 1.38 6.67 -5.46
CA MET A 529 0.38 7.60 -6.00
C MET A 529 0.24 7.54 -7.50
N GLY A 530 -1.00 7.27 -7.93
CA GLY A 530 -1.40 7.25 -9.32
C GLY A 530 -0.72 6.15 -10.14
N ASN A 531 -0.26 6.52 -11.34
CA ASN A 531 0.52 5.60 -12.18
C ASN A 531 1.98 5.58 -11.73
N GLY A 532 2.30 4.54 -10.98
CA GLY A 532 3.58 4.31 -10.34
C GLY A 532 3.48 3.11 -9.40
N PRO A 533 4.50 2.87 -8.58
CA PRO A 533 5.76 3.61 -8.52
C PRO A 533 6.89 2.97 -9.35
N GLY A 534 7.90 3.77 -9.71
CA GLY A 534 9.20 3.30 -10.17
C GLY A 534 10.16 2.93 -9.03
N GLN A 535 11.37 2.49 -9.37
CA GLN A 535 12.51 2.28 -8.45
C GLN A 535 12.42 1.10 -7.48
N ILE A 536 11.37 0.27 -7.53
CA ILE A 536 11.20 -0.89 -6.62
C ILE A 536 12.40 -1.85 -6.72
N ALA A 537 12.85 -2.15 -7.95
CA ALA A 537 13.94 -3.09 -8.21
C ALA A 537 15.29 -2.58 -7.68
N GLU A 538 15.53 -1.28 -7.75
CA GLU A 538 16.76 -0.63 -7.30
C GLU A 538 16.88 -0.67 -5.78
N TYR A 539 15.80 -0.39 -5.03
CA TYR A 539 15.80 -0.57 -3.58
C TYR A 539 15.97 -2.04 -3.19
N GLU A 540 15.29 -2.96 -3.86
CA GLU A 540 15.42 -4.40 -3.58
C GLU A 540 16.84 -4.92 -3.85
N ALA A 541 17.51 -4.41 -4.89
CA ALA A 541 18.90 -4.73 -5.18
C ALA A 541 19.86 -4.28 -4.08
N LEU A 542 19.60 -3.11 -3.45
CA LEU A 542 20.37 -2.67 -2.28
C LEU A 542 20.15 -3.61 -1.09
N VAL A 543 18.91 -4.03 -0.82
CA VAL A 543 18.54 -4.95 0.28
C VAL A 543 19.23 -6.31 0.14
N ASP A 544 19.36 -6.81 -1.09
CA ASP A 544 20.12 -8.03 -1.39
C ASP A 544 21.63 -7.87 -1.16
N THR A 545 22.15 -6.69 -1.51
CA THR A 545 23.59 -6.41 -1.45
C THR A 545 24.06 -6.15 -0.01
N TYR A 546 23.26 -5.45 0.80
CA TYR A 546 23.65 -4.95 2.12
C TYR A 546 22.81 -5.59 3.23
N PRO A 547 23.38 -6.52 4.03
CA PRO A 547 22.65 -7.23 5.08
C PRO A 547 22.00 -6.35 6.17
N ARG A 548 22.48 -5.12 6.36
CA ARG A 548 21.91 -4.13 7.29
C ARG A 548 20.55 -3.60 6.85
N LEU A 549 20.28 -3.59 5.55
CA LEU A 549 19.02 -3.07 5.02
C LEU A 549 17.96 -4.16 5.16
N HIS A 550 16.90 -3.93 5.93
CA HIS A 550 15.87 -4.93 6.21
C HIS A 550 14.64 -4.78 5.31
N GLY A 551 14.76 -4.16 4.14
CA GLY A 551 13.62 -3.88 3.28
C GLY A 551 12.83 -2.66 3.75
N GLY A 552 11.52 -2.67 3.55
CA GLY A 552 10.69 -1.52 3.84
C GLY A 552 9.20 -1.73 3.66
N PHE A 553 8.45 -0.64 3.80
CA PHE A 553 7.00 -0.59 3.68
C PHE A 553 6.60 0.41 2.59
N VAL A 554 5.97 -0.07 1.53
CA VAL A 554 5.47 0.80 0.44
C VAL A 554 4.48 1.80 1.03
N TRP A 555 4.52 3.06 0.57
CA TRP A 555 3.47 4.03 0.84
C TRP A 555 2.54 4.15 -0.39
N GLU A 556 1.29 3.72 -0.33
CA GLU A 556 0.72 2.82 0.67
C GLU A 556 -0.14 1.73 0.02
N TRP A 557 -0.92 1.03 0.84
CA TRP A 557 -1.69 -0.10 0.34
C TRP A 557 -2.87 0.30 -0.55
N ARG A 558 -3.62 1.35 -0.18
CA ARG A 558 -4.91 1.65 -0.81
C ARG A 558 -5.22 3.15 -0.85
N ASP A 559 -5.71 3.62 -1.99
CA ASP A 559 -6.27 4.94 -2.17
C ASP A 559 -7.45 5.21 -1.22
N HIS A 560 -7.49 6.38 -0.58
CA HIS A 560 -8.55 6.75 0.37
C HIS A 560 -9.74 7.47 -0.29
N GLY A 561 -10.06 7.16 -1.53
CA GLY A 561 -11.19 7.79 -2.22
C GLY A 561 -12.54 7.51 -1.57
N LEU A 562 -13.29 8.55 -1.22
CA LEU A 562 -14.64 8.42 -0.66
C LEU A 562 -15.69 8.39 -1.79
N LEU A 563 -16.53 7.35 -1.83
CA LEU A 563 -17.60 7.25 -2.82
C LEU A 563 -18.63 8.36 -2.61
N THR A 564 -18.75 9.24 -3.59
CA THR A 564 -19.68 10.36 -3.62
C THR A 564 -20.34 10.48 -5.00
N HIS A 565 -21.21 11.46 -5.19
CA HIS A 565 -21.96 11.65 -6.43
C HIS A 565 -21.93 13.11 -6.87
N THR A 566 -21.81 13.31 -8.17
CA THR A 566 -22.01 14.62 -8.81
C THR A 566 -23.47 15.09 -8.63
N ALA A 567 -23.73 16.36 -8.95
CA ALA A 567 -25.07 16.94 -8.87
C ALA A 567 -26.13 16.22 -9.74
N ASP A 568 -25.71 15.52 -10.81
CA ASP A 568 -26.59 14.72 -11.68
C ASP A 568 -26.67 13.23 -11.29
N GLY A 569 -25.98 12.82 -10.21
CA GLY A 569 -26.03 11.48 -9.65
C GLY A 569 -25.01 10.50 -10.21
N THR A 570 -23.97 10.98 -10.89
CA THR A 570 -22.86 10.13 -11.36
C THR A 570 -21.93 9.80 -10.19
N PRO A 571 -21.71 8.51 -9.86
CA PRO A 571 -20.82 8.12 -8.77
C PRO A 571 -19.34 8.34 -9.15
N TYR A 572 -18.53 8.76 -8.17
CA TYR A 572 -17.09 8.85 -8.28
C TYR A 572 -16.42 8.75 -6.91
N HIS A 573 -15.11 8.50 -6.89
CA HIS A 573 -14.31 8.50 -5.65
C HIS A 573 -13.70 9.89 -5.45
N GLY A 574 -14.24 10.65 -4.52
CA GLY A 574 -13.78 11.99 -4.20
C GLY A 574 -12.53 11.99 -3.32
N TYR A 575 -11.71 13.02 -3.50
CA TYR A 575 -10.52 13.35 -2.72
C TYR A 575 -10.64 14.79 -2.15
N GLY A 576 -9.58 15.34 -1.54
CA GLY A 576 -9.66 16.64 -0.89
C GLY A 576 -10.08 17.77 -1.82
N GLY A 577 -11.01 18.60 -1.33
CA GLY A 577 -11.62 19.70 -2.08
C GLY A 577 -12.97 19.36 -2.69
N ASP A 578 -13.28 18.07 -2.89
CA ASP A 578 -14.57 17.63 -3.42
C ASP A 578 -15.74 17.81 -2.42
N PHE A 579 -15.44 18.02 -1.14
CA PHE A 579 -16.43 18.20 -0.07
C PHE A 579 -16.55 19.66 0.40
N GLY A 580 -15.93 20.59 -0.33
CA GLY A 580 -16.02 22.03 -0.08
C GLY A 580 -15.05 22.54 0.99
N GLU A 581 -14.01 21.78 1.28
CA GLU A 581 -12.94 22.17 2.19
C GLU A 581 -12.26 23.47 1.71
N VAL A 582 -11.94 24.35 2.66
CA VAL A 582 -11.15 25.58 2.36
C VAL A 582 -9.66 25.27 2.29
N VAL A 583 -9.22 24.27 3.06
CA VAL A 583 -7.84 23.83 3.20
C VAL A 583 -7.84 22.34 2.87
N HIS A 584 -7.10 21.95 1.83
CA HIS A 584 -7.01 20.56 1.40
C HIS A 584 -5.74 20.31 0.59
N ASP A 585 -5.33 19.05 0.51
CA ASP A 585 -4.15 18.60 -0.24
C ASP A 585 -4.50 17.82 -1.52
N GLY A 586 -5.76 17.95 -1.97
CA GLY A 586 -6.19 17.45 -3.28
C GLY A 586 -6.21 15.93 -3.33
N ASN A 587 -5.67 15.36 -4.41
CA ASN A 587 -5.64 13.92 -4.63
C ASN A 587 -4.45 13.21 -3.96
N PHE A 588 -3.69 13.89 -3.08
CA PHE A 588 -2.52 13.29 -2.43
C PHE A 588 -2.88 12.04 -1.58
N VAL A 589 -4.14 11.93 -1.14
CA VAL A 589 -4.71 10.75 -0.45
C VAL A 589 -4.97 9.53 -1.36
N MET A 590 -4.61 9.62 -2.65
CA MET A 590 -4.77 8.57 -3.67
C MET A 590 -3.39 7.95 -4.00
N ASP A 591 -2.78 7.39 -2.97
CA ASP A 591 -1.40 6.94 -2.88
C ASP A 591 -1.22 5.41 -2.78
N GLY A 592 -2.23 4.63 -3.19
CA GLY A 592 -2.28 3.19 -3.00
C GLY A 592 -1.81 2.32 -4.17
N LEU A 593 -1.27 1.15 -3.85
CA LEU A 593 -1.12 0.02 -4.80
C LEU A 593 -2.47 -0.60 -5.23
N VAL A 594 -3.56 -0.21 -4.58
CA VAL A 594 -4.94 -0.65 -4.87
C VAL A 594 -5.84 0.59 -4.89
N LEU A 595 -6.68 0.68 -5.92
CA LEU A 595 -7.65 1.77 -6.07
C LEU A 595 -8.78 1.67 -5.00
N PRO A 596 -9.61 2.71 -4.82
CA PRO A 596 -10.65 2.70 -3.78
C PRO A 596 -11.66 1.55 -3.93
N ASP A 597 -11.85 1.04 -5.14
CA ASP A 597 -12.80 -0.02 -5.50
C ASP A 597 -12.23 -1.45 -5.47
N ASP A 598 -11.10 -1.65 -4.79
CA ASP A 598 -10.37 -2.93 -4.70
C ASP A 598 -9.62 -3.33 -5.98
N THR A 599 -9.58 -2.49 -7.02
CA THR A 599 -8.82 -2.78 -8.25
C THR A 599 -7.32 -2.70 -8.00
N PRO A 600 -6.55 -3.79 -8.20
CA PRO A 600 -5.09 -3.75 -8.10
C PRO A 600 -4.48 -2.92 -9.22
N THR A 601 -3.52 -2.05 -8.90
CA THR A 601 -2.79 -1.29 -9.91
C THR A 601 -1.69 -2.15 -10.58
N PRO A 602 -1.20 -1.76 -11.77
CA PRO A 602 -0.01 -2.36 -12.37
C PRO A 602 1.23 -2.29 -11.45
N GLY A 603 1.33 -1.25 -10.62
CA GLY A 603 2.37 -1.11 -9.59
C GLY A 603 2.40 -2.27 -8.60
N LEU A 604 1.24 -2.83 -8.22
CA LEU A 604 1.19 -4.00 -7.34
C LEU A 604 1.79 -5.25 -8.01
N ALA A 605 1.55 -5.44 -9.30
CA ALA A 605 2.11 -6.55 -10.06
C ALA A 605 3.64 -6.41 -10.20
N GLU A 606 4.13 -5.19 -10.41
CA GLU A 606 5.57 -4.88 -10.42
C GLU A 606 6.20 -5.21 -9.07
N PHE A 607 5.63 -4.69 -7.98
CA PHE A 607 6.08 -4.98 -6.62
C PHE A 607 6.14 -6.47 -6.35
N ALA A 608 5.03 -7.20 -6.58
CA ALA A 608 4.94 -8.63 -6.35
C ALA A 608 6.01 -9.43 -7.11
N THR A 609 6.37 -8.99 -8.32
CA THR A 609 7.38 -9.64 -9.14
C THR A 609 8.79 -9.38 -8.62
N VAL A 610 9.09 -8.14 -8.24
CA VAL A 610 10.41 -7.73 -7.72
C VAL A 610 10.70 -8.41 -6.38
N VAL A 611 9.73 -8.42 -5.47
CA VAL A 611 9.90 -8.98 -4.12
C VAL A 611 9.61 -10.48 -4.02
N ALA A 612 9.44 -11.16 -5.16
CA ALA A 612 9.03 -12.56 -5.19
C ALA A 612 9.89 -13.45 -4.26
N PRO A 613 9.27 -14.27 -3.41
CA PRO A 613 9.98 -15.04 -2.38
C PRO A 613 10.79 -16.20 -2.98
N ILE A 614 10.54 -16.55 -4.24
CA ILE A 614 11.36 -17.49 -5.00
C ILE A 614 11.96 -16.73 -6.17
N ARG A 615 13.28 -16.60 -6.17
CA ARG A 615 14.01 -16.05 -7.31
C ARG A 615 14.44 -17.19 -8.21
N MET A 616 14.22 -17.03 -9.50
CA MET A 616 14.67 -17.99 -10.50
C MET A 616 15.52 -17.28 -11.54
N SER A 617 16.51 -17.97 -12.10
CA SER A 617 17.25 -17.47 -13.25
C SER A 617 17.64 -18.63 -14.17
N SER A 618 17.45 -18.45 -15.47
CA SER A 618 17.71 -19.50 -16.46
C SER A 618 18.90 -19.12 -17.34
N SER A 619 19.88 -20.00 -17.42
CA SER A 619 20.82 -20.04 -18.55
C SER A 619 20.22 -20.85 -19.71
N ASP A 620 21.01 -21.11 -20.75
CA ASP A 620 20.60 -22.01 -21.85
C ASP A 620 20.49 -23.48 -21.43
N THR A 621 21.16 -23.89 -20.34
CA THR A 621 21.26 -25.32 -19.95
C THR A 621 20.78 -25.61 -18.54
N THR A 622 20.71 -24.59 -17.68
CA THR A 622 20.40 -24.74 -16.27
C THR A 622 19.43 -23.67 -15.80
N LEU A 623 18.65 -24.01 -14.78
CA LEU A 623 17.78 -23.12 -14.03
C LEU A 623 18.27 -23.10 -12.58
N LEU A 624 18.61 -21.91 -12.07
CA LEU A 624 18.86 -21.66 -10.66
C LEU A 624 17.55 -21.28 -9.98
N ILE A 625 17.30 -21.86 -8.82
CA ILE A 625 16.16 -21.59 -7.96
C ILE A 625 16.69 -21.22 -6.58
N GLU A 626 16.37 -20.02 -6.14
CA GLU A 626 16.78 -19.45 -4.87
C GLU A 626 15.53 -19.26 -4.02
N ASN A 627 15.51 -19.92 -2.87
CA ASN A 627 14.43 -19.76 -1.92
C ASN A 627 14.76 -18.59 -0.98
N ARG A 628 14.07 -17.45 -1.15
CA ARG A 628 14.27 -16.24 -0.36
C ARG A 628 13.33 -16.15 0.86
N TYR A 629 12.45 -17.14 1.05
CA TYR A 629 11.67 -17.27 2.27
C TYR A 629 12.56 -17.27 3.52
N HIS A 630 12.06 -16.63 4.57
CA HIS A 630 12.65 -16.57 5.91
C HIS A 630 12.62 -17.94 6.60
N SER A 631 11.53 -18.69 6.46
CA SER A 631 11.24 -19.92 7.21
C SER A 631 10.71 -21.07 6.34
N ALA A 632 9.92 -20.80 5.31
CA ALA A 632 9.36 -21.84 4.46
C ALA A 632 10.39 -22.42 3.47
N SER A 633 10.28 -23.71 3.23
CA SER A 633 10.96 -24.42 2.14
C SER A 633 10.04 -24.45 0.92
N THR A 634 10.58 -24.88 -0.21
CA THR A 634 9.81 -25.05 -1.44
C THR A 634 8.91 -26.30 -1.45
N ALA A 635 8.76 -27.04 -0.33
CA ALA A 635 7.91 -28.23 -0.26
C ALA A 635 6.42 -27.93 -0.48
N GLY A 636 5.96 -26.72 -0.13
CA GLY A 636 4.60 -26.25 -0.40
C GLY A 636 4.39 -25.75 -1.83
N LEU A 637 5.42 -25.81 -2.68
CA LEU A 637 5.40 -25.30 -4.04
C LEU A 637 5.55 -26.41 -5.07
N ARG A 638 5.03 -26.16 -6.27
CA ARG A 638 5.28 -26.95 -7.47
C ARG A 638 5.87 -26.03 -8.54
N PHE A 639 6.83 -26.55 -9.31
CA PHE A 639 7.44 -25.80 -10.39
C PHE A 639 6.89 -26.28 -11.74
N CYS A 640 6.37 -25.34 -12.52
CA CYS A 640 5.76 -25.59 -13.82
C CYS A 640 6.50 -24.79 -14.89
N TRP A 641 6.60 -25.35 -16.09
CA TRP A 641 7.25 -24.68 -17.22
C TRP A 641 6.41 -24.78 -18.48
N THR A 642 6.56 -23.78 -19.35
CA THR A 642 5.97 -23.76 -20.68
C THR A 642 7.00 -23.29 -21.71
N LEU A 643 7.04 -23.96 -22.86
CA LEU A 643 7.71 -23.50 -24.08
C LEU A 643 6.61 -23.01 -25.04
N SER A 644 6.69 -21.76 -25.46
CA SER A 644 5.74 -21.18 -26.40
C SER A 644 6.43 -20.66 -27.66
N ARG A 645 5.76 -20.78 -28.81
CA ARG A 645 6.11 -20.14 -30.07
C ARG A 645 5.12 -19.02 -30.33
N ASP A 646 5.60 -17.79 -30.42
CA ASP A 646 4.77 -16.59 -30.62
C ASP A 646 3.57 -16.48 -29.65
N GLY A 647 3.81 -16.91 -28.40
CA GLY A 647 2.80 -16.94 -27.33
C GLY A 647 1.85 -18.14 -27.37
N VAL A 648 1.98 -19.06 -28.33
CA VAL A 648 1.23 -20.32 -28.38
C VAL A 648 2.05 -21.45 -27.74
N VAL A 649 1.50 -22.10 -26.71
CA VAL A 649 2.20 -23.17 -25.98
C VAL A 649 2.41 -24.40 -26.87
N GLU A 650 3.67 -24.80 -27.06
CA GLU A 650 4.05 -26.01 -27.82
C GLU A 650 4.32 -27.20 -26.90
N ALA A 651 4.91 -26.92 -25.73
CA ALA A 651 5.20 -27.92 -24.71
C ALA A 651 5.05 -27.31 -23.33
N SER A 652 4.72 -28.15 -22.36
CA SER A 652 4.68 -27.76 -20.95
C SER A 652 4.95 -28.95 -20.08
N GLY A 653 5.33 -28.71 -18.84
CA GLY A 653 5.58 -29.77 -17.90
C GLY A 653 5.86 -29.28 -16.49
N ARG A 654 6.31 -30.21 -15.66
CA ARG A 654 6.79 -29.96 -14.31
C ARG A 654 8.21 -30.45 -14.20
N PHE A 655 9.00 -29.81 -13.35
CA PHE A 655 10.28 -30.36 -12.91
C PHE A 655 10.34 -30.30 -11.37
N ALA A 656 11.19 -31.15 -10.79
CA ALA A 656 11.35 -31.24 -9.35
C ALA A 656 12.78 -30.83 -8.99
N PRO A 657 13.00 -29.61 -8.47
CA PRO A 657 14.32 -29.22 -7.97
C PRO A 657 14.71 -29.88 -6.66
N GLY A 658 13.88 -30.79 -6.14
CA GLY A 658 13.91 -31.23 -4.75
C GLY A 658 13.31 -30.17 -3.83
N VAL A 659 13.36 -30.42 -2.53
CA VAL A 659 12.95 -29.44 -1.52
C VAL A 659 14.16 -28.57 -1.21
N VAL A 660 14.10 -27.32 -1.63
CA VAL A 660 15.06 -26.26 -1.29
C VAL A 660 14.65 -25.66 0.05
N ALA A 661 15.52 -25.78 1.06
CA ALA A 661 15.32 -25.17 2.38
C ALA A 661 15.22 -23.63 2.30
N ALA A 662 14.70 -22.99 3.34
CA ALA A 662 14.71 -21.53 3.44
C ALA A 662 16.13 -20.98 3.23
N ARG A 663 16.25 -19.89 2.48
CA ARG A 663 17.53 -19.20 2.19
C ARG A 663 18.59 -20.04 1.46
N ALA A 664 18.20 -21.20 0.92
CA ALA A 664 19.07 -22.06 0.13
C ALA A 664 18.76 -21.94 -1.36
N SER A 665 19.63 -22.52 -2.19
CA SER A 665 19.43 -22.58 -3.63
C SER A 665 19.66 -23.98 -4.19
N ALA A 666 19.08 -24.23 -5.37
CA ALA A 666 19.28 -25.45 -6.14
C ALA A 666 19.38 -25.13 -7.62
N THR A 667 20.18 -25.92 -8.34
CA THR A 667 20.32 -25.83 -9.79
C THR A 667 19.79 -27.09 -10.43
N VAL A 668 18.89 -26.95 -11.40
CA VAL A 668 18.33 -28.05 -12.20
C VAL A 668 18.65 -27.86 -13.68
N PRO A 669 18.70 -28.94 -14.47
CA PRO A 669 18.78 -28.80 -15.93
C PRO A 669 17.49 -28.16 -16.49
N VAL A 670 17.65 -27.35 -17.53
CA VAL A 670 16.53 -26.92 -18.39
C VAL A 670 15.91 -28.17 -19.06
N PRO A 671 14.57 -28.24 -19.23
CA PRO A 671 13.91 -29.39 -19.85
C PRO A 671 14.47 -29.72 -21.25
N ASP A 672 14.59 -31.00 -21.58
CA ASP A 672 15.16 -31.49 -22.85
C ASP A 672 14.42 -30.94 -24.08
N GLU A 673 13.11 -30.72 -23.98
CA GLU A 673 12.29 -30.09 -25.03
C GLU A 673 12.75 -28.68 -25.35
N VAL A 674 13.09 -27.89 -24.33
CA VAL A 674 13.56 -26.51 -24.46
C VAL A 674 14.98 -26.50 -25.04
N LEU A 675 15.85 -27.41 -24.60
CA LEU A 675 17.20 -27.57 -25.15
C LEU A 675 17.17 -27.94 -26.64
N ARG A 676 16.29 -28.87 -27.03
CA ARG A 676 16.09 -29.28 -28.42
C ARG A 676 15.58 -28.12 -29.27
N ALA A 677 14.58 -27.39 -28.77
CA ALA A 677 14.02 -26.25 -29.48
C ALA A 677 15.07 -25.13 -29.69
N GLY A 678 15.94 -24.87 -28.70
CA GLY A 678 17.07 -23.95 -28.84
C GLY A 678 18.14 -24.43 -29.83
N ALA A 679 18.41 -25.73 -29.90
CA ALA A 679 19.33 -26.32 -30.88
C ALA A 679 18.79 -26.24 -32.32
N GLU A 680 17.47 -26.25 -32.48
CA GLU A 680 16.76 -26.15 -33.76
C GLU A 680 16.42 -24.70 -34.15
N ARG A 681 17.04 -23.68 -33.52
CA ARG A 681 16.76 -22.25 -33.79
C ARG A 681 16.85 -21.84 -35.27
N ASP A 682 17.66 -22.52 -36.08
CA ASP A 682 17.82 -22.23 -37.50
C ASP A 682 16.61 -22.68 -38.34
N THR A 683 15.68 -23.44 -37.75
CA THR A 683 14.42 -23.88 -38.36
C THR A 683 13.28 -22.89 -38.19
N LEU A 684 13.43 -21.88 -37.32
CA LEU A 684 12.42 -20.85 -37.09
C LEU A 684 12.05 -20.14 -38.40
N ALA A 685 10.77 -19.87 -38.60
CA ALA A 685 10.34 -18.98 -39.68
C ALA A 685 10.71 -17.52 -39.35
N PRO A 686 10.89 -16.64 -40.35
CA PRO A 686 11.15 -15.23 -40.09
C PRO A 686 10.07 -14.62 -39.20
N GLY A 687 10.47 -13.97 -38.11
CA GLY A 687 9.58 -13.31 -37.15
C GLY A 687 9.20 -14.15 -35.94
N GLU A 688 9.48 -15.46 -35.96
CA GLU A 688 9.13 -16.36 -34.86
C GLU A 688 10.08 -16.19 -33.66
N GLU A 689 9.47 -16.22 -32.47
CA GLU A 689 10.15 -16.22 -31.18
C GLU A 689 9.72 -17.45 -30.36
N LEU A 690 10.70 -18.12 -29.75
CA LEU A 690 10.52 -19.19 -28.79
C LEU A 690 10.78 -18.68 -27.37
N TRP A 691 9.80 -18.84 -26.49
CA TRP A 691 9.82 -18.33 -25.13
C TRP A 691 9.69 -19.47 -24.13
N PHE A 692 10.53 -19.44 -23.09
CA PHE A 692 10.52 -20.38 -21.98
C PHE A 692 10.09 -19.66 -20.70
N ASP A 693 8.93 -20.03 -20.18
CA ASP A 693 8.41 -19.52 -18.92
C ASP A 693 8.53 -20.59 -17.84
N VAL A 694 8.87 -20.15 -16.63
CA VAL A 694 8.88 -20.98 -15.43
C VAL A 694 8.08 -20.28 -14.35
N THR A 695 7.25 -21.04 -13.65
CA THR A 695 6.43 -20.57 -12.53
C THR A 695 6.67 -21.44 -11.30
N ALA A 696 6.67 -20.81 -10.13
CA ALA A 696 6.51 -21.46 -8.85
C ALA A 696 5.08 -21.22 -8.38
N GLU A 697 4.34 -22.30 -8.17
CA GLU A 697 2.92 -22.26 -7.82
C GLU A 697 2.66 -22.94 -6.48
N LEU A 698 1.64 -22.50 -5.74
CA LEU A 698 1.18 -23.23 -4.56
C LEU A 698 0.76 -24.66 -4.92
N ALA A 699 1.31 -25.65 -4.21
CA ALA A 699 0.98 -27.07 -4.43
C ALA A 699 -0.35 -27.49 -3.77
N GLY A 700 -0.84 -26.71 -2.80
CA GLY A 700 -2.11 -26.90 -2.09
C GLY A 700 -2.69 -25.53 -1.65
N PRO A 701 -3.93 -25.48 -1.13
CA PRO A 701 -4.53 -24.23 -0.69
C PRO A 701 -3.89 -23.73 0.61
N THR A 702 -3.90 -22.41 0.80
CA THR A 702 -3.55 -21.71 2.04
C THR A 702 -4.77 -20.93 2.55
N ALA A 703 -4.63 -20.20 3.66
CA ALA A 703 -5.68 -19.31 4.15
C ALA A 703 -5.94 -18.09 3.24
N TRP A 704 -5.05 -17.79 2.29
CA TRP A 704 -5.07 -16.58 1.47
C TRP A 704 -5.09 -16.82 -0.04
N ALA A 705 -4.84 -18.06 -0.51
CA ALA A 705 -4.94 -18.41 -1.92
C ALA A 705 -5.18 -19.90 -2.16
N ASP A 706 -5.76 -20.19 -3.33
CA ASP A 706 -6.01 -21.55 -3.80
C ASP A 706 -4.74 -22.21 -4.37
N THR A 707 -4.85 -23.53 -4.59
CA THR A 707 -3.82 -24.30 -5.29
C THR A 707 -3.58 -23.74 -6.69
N GLY A 708 -2.32 -23.60 -7.10
CA GLY A 708 -1.97 -23.08 -8.42
C GLY A 708 -1.75 -21.56 -8.47
N HIS A 709 -1.95 -20.83 -7.37
CA HIS A 709 -1.54 -19.44 -7.28
C HIS A 709 -0.03 -19.29 -7.56
N VAL A 710 0.33 -18.40 -8.46
CA VAL A 710 1.72 -18.16 -8.88
C VAL A 710 2.37 -17.19 -7.89
N VAL A 711 3.39 -17.65 -7.16
CA VAL A 711 4.15 -16.81 -6.23
C VAL A 711 5.40 -16.19 -6.87
N ALA A 712 5.91 -16.82 -7.94
CA ALA A 712 7.05 -16.32 -8.69
C ALA A 712 7.03 -16.82 -10.13
N ARG A 713 7.61 -16.02 -11.03
CA ARG A 713 7.71 -16.33 -12.45
C ARG A 713 9.02 -15.78 -13.01
N ILE A 714 9.56 -16.48 -14.00
CA ILE A 714 10.52 -15.90 -14.96
C ILE A 714 10.15 -16.27 -16.38
N GLN A 715 10.65 -15.48 -17.33
CA GLN A 715 10.55 -15.76 -18.75
C GLN A 715 11.89 -15.50 -19.44
N ARG A 716 12.26 -16.36 -20.40
CA ARG A 716 13.49 -16.25 -21.19
C ARG A 716 13.19 -16.45 -22.67
N LEU A 717 13.76 -15.61 -23.53
CA LEU A 717 13.83 -15.86 -24.96
C LEU A 717 14.81 -17.02 -25.23
N VAL A 718 14.32 -18.13 -25.76
CA VAL A 718 15.10 -19.32 -26.10
C VAL A 718 15.80 -19.14 -27.43
N ALA A 719 15.05 -18.68 -28.43
CA ALA A 719 15.53 -18.45 -29.79
C ALA A 719 14.59 -17.48 -30.50
N SER A 720 15.11 -16.70 -31.43
CA SER A 720 14.31 -15.85 -32.29
C SER A 720 14.94 -15.79 -33.68
N ARG A 721 14.10 -15.67 -34.71
CA ARG A 721 14.56 -15.29 -36.04
C ARG A 721 13.95 -13.93 -36.40
N PRO A 722 14.74 -12.92 -36.77
CA PRO A 722 14.21 -11.64 -37.23
C PRO A 722 13.23 -11.83 -38.40
N ALA A 723 12.15 -11.06 -38.41
CA ALA A 723 11.24 -11.00 -39.56
C ALA A 723 11.98 -10.51 -40.80
N ASP A 724 11.66 -11.07 -41.95
CA ASP A 724 12.17 -10.57 -43.23
C ASP A 724 11.65 -9.15 -43.45
N ALA A 725 12.51 -8.27 -43.97
CA ALA A 725 12.07 -6.94 -44.37
C ALA A 725 10.99 -7.07 -45.47
N PRO A 726 9.80 -6.47 -45.29
CA PRO A 726 8.76 -6.49 -46.30
C PRO A 726 9.27 -5.95 -47.64
N ARG A 727 8.87 -6.59 -48.74
CA ARG A 727 9.33 -6.21 -50.09
C ARG A 727 8.33 -5.27 -50.71
N ALA A 728 8.82 -4.17 -51.30
CA ALA A 728 7.98 -3.23 -52.03
C ALA A 728 7.15 -3.94 -53.11
N SER A 729 5.84 -3.69 -53.10
CA SER A 729 4.89 -4.22 -54.05
C SER A 729 5.09 -3.59 -55.44
N ARG A 730 4.70 -4.32 -56.48
CA ARG A 730 4.65 -3.80 -57.86
C ARG A 730 3.34 -3.07 -58.17
N GLN A 731 2.38 -3.07 -57.26
CA GLN A 731 1.14 -2.31 -57.42
C GLN A 731 1.44 -0.81 -57.40
N THR A 732 0.71 -0.09 -58.24
CA THR A 732 0.81 1.36 -58.41
C THR A 732 -0.43 2.05 -57.84
N TRP A 733 -0.32 3.35 -57.65
CA TRP A 733 -1.43 4.23 -57.25
C TRP A 733 -2.66 4.13 -58.16
N ASP A 734 -3.84 4.22 -57.55
CA ASP A 734 -5.15 4.40 -58.18
C ASP A 734 -5.76 5.71 -57.63
N GLY A 735 -5.51 6.82 -58.33
CA GLY A 735 -5.84 8.15 -57.82
C GLY A 735 -5.03 8.52 -56.56
N ASP A 736 -5.71 8.61 -55.43
CA ASP A 736 -5.16 8.83 -54.09
C ASP A 736 -5.04 7.54 -53.25
N ARG A 737 -5.39 6.40 -53.83
CA ARG A 737 -5.33 5.09 -53.21
C ARG A 737 -4.06 4.34 -53.55
N LEU A 738 -3.48 3.66 -52.56
CA LEU A 738 -2.34 2.75 -52.68
C LEU A 738 -2.65 1.48 -51.88
N GLY A 739 -3.01 0.39 -52.56
CA GLY A 739 -3.54 -0.81 -51.90
C GLY A 739 -4.89 -0.51 -51.23
N ASP A 740 -5.04 -0.87 -49.95
CA ASP A 740 -6.24 -0.58 -49.16
C ASP A 740 -6.21 0.79 -48.46
N ALA A 741 -5.17 1.59 -48.73
CA ALA A 741 -4.92 2.87 -48.09
C ALA A 741 -5.27 4.04 -49.01
N THR A 742 -5.93 5.06 -48.47
CA THR A 742 -6.21 6.32 -49.17
C THR A 742 -5.50 7.49 -48.50
N PHE A 743 -4.77 8.29 -49.27
CA PHE A 743 -3.96 9.39 -48.77
C PHE A 743 -4.50 10.76 -49.17
N THR A 744 -4.48 11.72 -48.25
CA THR A 744 -4.80 13.12 -48.58
C THR A 744 -3.74 13.73 -49.50
N ALA A 745 -4.04 14.88 -50.11
CA ALA A 745 -3.05 15.66 -50.86
C ALA A 745 -1.86 16.14 -49.99
N ARG A 746 -2.02 16.15 -48.65
CA ARG A 746 -0.98 16.46 -47.67
C ARG A 746 -0.13 15.25 -47.28
N GLY A 747 -0.48 14.06 -47.76
CA GLY A 747 0.24 12.82 -47.49
C GLY A 747 -0.17 12.09 -46.22
N ASP A 748 -1.23 12.55 -45.54
CA ASP A 748 -1.80 11.87 -44.37
C ASP A 748 -2.65 10.67 -44.82
N LEU A 749 -2.64 9.59 -44.05
CA LEU A 749 -3.57 8.48 -44.20
C LEU A 749 -4.97 8.96 -43.77
N SER A 750 -5.96 8.78 -44.65
CA SER A 750 -7.36 9.21 -44.45
C SER A 750 -8.35 8.04 -44.34
N SER A 751 -7.97 6.89 -44.89
CA SER A 751 -8.73 5.65 -44.78
C SER A 751 -7.81 4.47 -44.97
N PHE A 752 -8.08 3.38 -44.24
CA PHE A 752 -7.41 2.10 -44.41
C PHE A 752 -8.42 0.96 -44.23
N LYS A 753 -8.50 0.04 -45.21
CA LYS A 753 -9.51 -1.03 -45.24
C LYS A 753 -10.98 -0.56 -45.14
N GLY A 754 -11.24 0.67 -45.56
CA GLY A 754 -12.58 1.27 -45.49
C GLY A 754 -12.93 1.90 -44.14
N HIS A 755 -12.04 1.83 -43.15
CA HIS A 755 -12.15 2.61 -41.92
C HIS A 755 -11.61 4.01 -42.13
N GLU A 756 -12.31 5.00 -41.62
CA GLU A 756 -11.79 6.36 -41.51
C GLU A 756 -10.63 6.38 -40.51
N VAL A 757 -9.48 6.89 -40.93
CA VAL A 757 -8.27 6.96 -40.11
C VAL A 757 -7.68 8.35 -40.26
N ALA A 758 -7.21 8.96 -39.18
CA ALA A 758 -6.37 10.14 -39.26
C ALA A 758 -4.98 9.86 -38.68
N GLY A 759 -3.93 10.09 -39.47
CA GLY A 759 -2.55 9.87 -39.02
C GLY A 759 -1.57 9.70 -40.19
N PRO A 760 -0.28 9.50 -39.91
CA PRO A 760 0.32 9.44 -38.58
C PRO A 760 0.59 10.85 -38.05
N ARG A 761 0.44 11.06 -36.74
CA ARG A 761 0.81 12.33 -36.09
C ARG A 761 1.85 12.08 -35.00
N LEU A 762 3.03 12.71 -35.11
CA LEU A 762 4.00 12.68 -34.01
C LEU A 762 3.37 13.22 -32.72
N GLU A 763 3.54 12.51 -31.62
CA GLU A 763 3.18 12.96 -30.28
C GLU A 763 4.40 12.92 -29.37
N LEU A 764 4.59 14.00 -28.60
CA LEU A 764 5.60 14.10 -27.54
C LEU A 764 4.96 14.43 -26.18
N TRP A 765 3.64 14.27 -26.05
CA TRP A 765 2.89 14.54 -24.83
C TRP A 765 2.19 13.28 -24.33
N ARG A 766 2.30 13.04 -23.02
CA ARG A 766 1.46 12.10 -22.27
C ARG A 766 0.63 12.90 -21.27
N ALA A 767 -0.53 12.39 -20.87
CA ALA A 767 -1.25 13.02 -19.76
C ALA A 767 -0.39 12.86 -18.49
N PRO A 768 0.01 13.95 -17.81
CA PRO A 768 0.93 13.85 -16.69
C PRO A 768 0.43 12.87 -15.65
N THR A 769 1.30 11.99 -15.18
CA THR A 769 1.03 11.22 -13.97
C THR A 769 1.12 12.13 -12.74
N ASP A 770 0.70 11.63 -11.58
CA ASP A 770 0.90 12.34 -10.32
C ASP A 770 2.38 12.62 -10.05
N ASN A 771 3.24 11.63 -10.34
CA ASN A 771 4.71 11.77 -10.27
C ASN A 771 5.26 12.82 -11.25
N ASP A 772 4.66 12.99 -12.42
CA ASP A 772 5.04 14.05 -13.36
C ASP A 772 4.62 15.45 -12.87
N SER A 773 3.54 15.51 -12.08
CA SER A 773 2.83 16.74 -11.72
C SER A 773 3.31 17.36 -10.40
N LEU A 774 3.88 16.55 -9.52
CA LEU A 774 4.37 16.95 -8.20
C LEU A 774 5.91 17.08 -8.18
N ALA A 775 6.42 17.84 -7.21
CA ALA A 775 7.84 18.14 -7.08
C ALA A 775 8.29 18.08 -5.61
N SER A 776 7.87 17.04 -4.90
CA SER A 776 8.11 16.91 -3.45
C SER A 776 9.57 16.62 -3.10
N GLN A 777 10.34 16.07 -4.05
CA GLN A 777 11.81 15.99 -3.96
C GLN A 777 12.50 16.58 -5.19
N GLY A 778 13.83 16.69 -5.11
CA GLY A 778 14.65 17.32 -6.13
C GLY A 778 14.61 16.61 -7.47
N GLY A 779 14.73 17.39 -8.54
CA GLY A 779 14.66 16.90 -9.92
C GLY A 779 16.02 16.46 -10.44
N TYR A 780 16.06 15.33 -11.16
CA TYR A 780 17.27 14.78 -11.76
C TYR A 780 17.53 15.28 -13.17
N GLU A 781 16.58 15.98 -13.77
CA GLU A 781 16.75 16.58 -15.08
C GLU A 781 17.66 17.82 -15.09
N THR A 782 17.75 18.54 -13.98
CA THR A 782 18.53 19.80 -13.87
C THR A 782 19.78 19.66 -13.01
N ALA A 783 19.90 18.60 -12.20
CA ALA A 783 21.13 18.23 -11.53
C ALA A 783 21.34 16.71 -11.51
N ASP A 784 22.58 16.29 -11.73
CA ASP A 784 22.95 14.87 -11.69
C ASP A 784 22.83 14.34 -10.24
N PRO A 785 22.01 13.29 -9.99
CA PRO A 785 21.89 12.69 -8.67
C PRO A 785 23.23 12.17 -8.12
N VAL A 786 24.17 11.75 -8.96
CA VAL A 786 25.50 11.30 -8.51
C VAL A 786 26.28 12.45 -7.87
N LEU A 787 26.17 13.66 -8.42
CA LEU A 787 26.89 14.83 -7.93
C LEU A 787 26.21 15.50 -6.72
N THR A 788 24.95 15.16 -6.47
CA THR A 788 24.10 15.73 -5.41
C THR A 788 23.76 14.72 -4.32
N HIS A 789 24.48 13.58 -4.27
CA HIS A 789 24.24 12.51 -3.28
C HIS A 789 22.81 11.95 -3.31
N GLY A 790 22.22 11.89 -4.50
CA GLY A 790 20.88 11.38 -4.74
C GLY A 790 19.76 12.41 -4.56
N VAL A 791 20.05 13.65 -4.15
CA VAL A 791 19.01 14.64 -3.87
C VAL A 791 18.44 15.28 -5.15
N GLY A 792 19.27 15.42 -6.19
CA GLY A 792 18.90 16.19 -7.38
C GLY A 792 18.92 17.69 -7.12
N ASP A 793 18.21 18.43 -7.97
CA ASP A 793 18.02 19.87 -7.85
C ASP A 793 16.74 20.16 -7.03
N PRO A 794 16.86 20.64 -5.78
CA PRO A 794 15.71 20.87 -4.90
C PRO A 794 14.77 21.97 -5.40
N ASP A 795 15.24 22.85 -6.29
CA ASP A 795 14.47 23.95 -6.85
C ASP A 795 13.85 23.59 -8.22
N ALA A 796 14.04 22.35 -8.69
CA ALA A 796 13.54 21.91 -9.98
C ALA A 796 12.01 21.83 -9.99
N PRO A 797 11.31 22.52 -10.90
CA PRO A 797 9.86 22.37 -11.02
C PRO A 797 9.49 20.95 -11.47
N ALA A 798 8.22 20.59 -11.27
CA ALA A 798 7.66 19.33 -11.73
C ALA A 798 7.85 19.14 -13.25
N SER A 799 8.06 17.91 -13.69
CA SER A 799 8.33 17.58 -15.11
C SER A 799 7.20 18.07 -16.01
N ALA A 800 5.95 17.91 -15.58
CA ALA A 800 4.77 18.39 -16.31
C ALA A 800 4.74 19.91 -16.50
N VAL A 801 5.25 20.70 -15.55
CA VAL A 801 5.36 22.15 -15.70
C VAL A 801 6.35 22.47 -16.82
N ARG A 802 7.53 21.85 -16.81
CA ARG A 802 8.57 22.07 -17.82
C ARG A 802 8.12 21.63 -19.20
N TRP A 803 7.45 20.49 -19.31
CA TRP A 803 6.88 20.02 -20.57
C TRP A 803 5.84 20.99 -21.15
N ARG A 804 4.94 21.53 -20.32
CA ARG A 804 3.94 22.55 -20.73
C ARG A 804 4.60 23.87 -21.12
N GLU A 805 5.62 24.31 -20.39
CA GLU A 805 6.39 25.50 -20.74
C GLU A 805 7.05 25.37 -22.13
N ARG A 806 7.60 24.18 -22.43
CA ARG A 806 8.16 23.87 -23.76
C ARG A 806 7.09 23.55 -24.80
N GLY A 807 5.82 23.56 -24.41
CA GLY A 807 4.64 23.44 -25.26
C GLY A 807 4.44 22.07 -25.87
N LEU A 808 4.90 21.01 -25.20
CA LEU A 808 4.74 19.63 -25.66
C LEU A 808 3.26 19.23 -25.78
N ASP A 809 2.38 19.80 -24.95
CA ASP A 809 0.93 19.62 -24.97
C ASP A 809 0.21 20.27 -26.17
N ARG A 810 0.91 21.16 -26.89
CA ARG A 810 0.34 22.04 -27.93
C ARG A 810 1.17 22.09 -29.21
N LEU A 811 1.72 20.94 -29.60
CA LEU A 811 2.53 20.82 -30.81
C LEU A 811 1.74 21.17 -32.08
N THR A 812 2.42 21.84 -33.01
CA THR A 812 1.90 22.16 -34.33
C THR A 812 2.68 21.41 -35.40
N HIS A 813 1.97 20.95 -36.43
CA HIS A 813 2.54 20.16 -37.51
C HIS A 813 2.50 20.98 -38.80
N ARG A 814 3.67 21.28 -39.35
CA ARG A 814 3.81 21.98 -40.62
C ARG A 814 4.34 21.04 -41.68
N LEU A 815 3.52 20.78 -42.70
CA LEU A 815 3.96 20.06 -43.88
C LEU A 815 5.13 20.79 -44.56
N VAL A 816 6.24 20.07 -44.77
CA VAL A 816 7.41 20.57 -45.49
C VAL A 816 7.34 20.13 -46.95
N SER A 817 7.10 18.84 -47.20
CA SER A 817 6.99 18.30 -48.55
C SER A 817 6.27 16.97 -48.57
N VAL A 818 5.67 16.64 -49.71
CA VAL A 818 5.13 15.32 -50.02
C VAL A 818 5.70 14.89 -51.36
N SER A 819 6.24 13.67 -51.45
CA SER A 819 6.66 13.09 -52.73
C SER A 819 6.12 11.68 -52.87
N ARG A 820 5.50 11.38 -54.02
CA ARG A 820 5.03 10.03 -54.34
C ARG A 820 6.13 9.28 -55.07
N THR A 821 6.32 8.01 -54.70
CA THR A 821 7.11 7.03 -55.45
C THR A 821 6.16 6.04 -56.13
N PRO A 822 6.63 5.17 -57.04
CA PRO A 822 5.78 4.20 -57.71
C PRO A 822 4.99 3.29 -56.77
N SER A 823 5.56 2.98 -55.59
CA SER A 823 5.00 2.03 -54.61
C SER A 823 4.77 2.67 -53.23
N GLY A 824 4.76 4.00 -53.12
CA GLY A 824 4.78 4.66 -51.81
C GLY A 824 4.73 6.18 -51.84
N LEU A 825 4.92 6.76 -50.66
CA LEU A 825 4.86 8.19 -50.38
C LEU A 825 5.88 8.54 -49.29
N GLU A 826 6.63 9.61 -49.47
CA GLU A 826 7.41 10.26 -48.41
C GLU A 826 6.76 11.59 -48.04
N GLN A 827 6.36 11.73 -46.78
CA GLN A 827 5.85 12.95 -46.19
C GLN A 827 6.88 13.48 -45.18
N ARG A 828 7.26 14.75 -45.32
CA ARG A 828 8.13 15.44 -44.36
C ARG A 828 7.34 16.50 -43.63
N VAL A 829 7.38 16.45 -42.31
CA VAL A 829 6.64 17.34 -41.42
C VAL A 829 7.62 17.93 -40.41
N ARG A 830 7.52 19.23 -40.17
CA ARG A 830 8.19 19.87 -39.04
C ARG A 830 7.20 20.02 -37.90
N VAL A 831 7.54 19.47 -36.73
CA VAL A 831 6.70 19.48 -35.54
C VAL A 831 7.36 20.36 -34.48
N ALA A 832 6.65 21.36 -34.00
CA ALA A 832 7.13 22.27 -32.96
C ALA A 832 5.97 22.96 -32.25
N ALA A 833 6.17 23.34 -30.99
CA ALA A 833 5.24 24.21 -30.29
C ALA A 833 5.20 25.61 -30.94
N ALA A 834 4.08 26.31 -30.77
CA ALA A 834 3.98 27.71 -31.20
C ALA A 834 5.05 28.57 -30.50
N ASN A 835 5.68 29.49 -31.24
CA ASN A 835 6.77 30.36 -30.75
C ASN A 835 8.04 29.61 -30.27
N SER A 836 8.25 28.36 -30.69
CA SER A 836 9.44 27.58 -30.33
C SER A 836 10.59 27.71 -31.35
N GLY A 837 11.83 27.72 -30.84
CA GLY A 837 13.07 27.60 -31.64
C GLY A 837 13.60 26.17 -31.78
N TRP A 838 13.01 25.21 -31.07
CA TRP A 838 13.31 23.78 -31.11
C TRP A 838 12.09 22.99 -31.58
N GLY A 839 12.32 21.77 -32.04
CA GLY A 839 11.27 20.90 -32.54
C GLY A 839 11.84 19.59 -33.07
N VAL A 840 11.05 18.91 -33.89
CA VAL A 840 11.39 17.63 -34.51
C VAL A 840 11.08 17.69 -36.00
N ASP A 841 12.08 17.36 -36.82
CA ASP A 841 11.87 17.07 -38.23
C ASP A 841 11.50 15.59 -38.37
N VAL A 842 10.29 15.35 -38.89
CA VAL A 842 9.71 14.01 -39.01
C VAL A 842 9.60 13.64 -40.49
N THR A 843 10.08 12.44 -40.82
CA THR A 843 9.88 11.85 -42.15
C THR A 843 9.07 10.57 -42.02
N HIS A 844 7.85 10.58 -42.55
CA HIS A 844 7.02 9.39 -42.69
C HIS A 844 7.19 8.83 -44.10
N ARG A 845 7.66 7.59 -44.20
CA ARG A 845 7.75 6.85 -45.47
C ARG A 845 6.74 5.72 -45.47
N TRP A 846 5.72 5.89 -46.30
CA TRP A 846 4.73 4.88 -46.59
C TRP A 846 5.18 4.06 -47.79
N THR A 847 5.24 2.75 -47.64
CA THR A 847 5.57 1.81 -48.73
C THR A 847 4.54 0.70 -48.74
N LEU A 848 3.90 0.48 -49.89
CA LEU A 848 3.09 -0.72 -50.07
C LEU A 848 4.02 -1.91 -50.27
N THR A 849 3.84 -2.94 -49.47
CA THR A 849 4.69 -4.13 -49.44
C THR A 849 3.86 -5.39 -49.68
N ASP A 850 4.53 -6.54 -49.77
CA ASP A 850 3.89 -7.85 -49.79
C ASP A 850 3.23 -8.24 -48.44
N ALA A 851 3.58 -7.57 -47.34
CA ALA A 851 3.01 -7.80 -46.01
C ALA A 851 1.90 -6.80 -45.62
N GLY A 852 1.68 -5.74 -46.42
CA GLY A 852 0.76 -4.65 -46.11
C GLY A 852 1.37 -3.28 -46.36
N LEU A 853 0.79 -2.25 -45.77
CA LEU A 853 1.25 -0.87 -45.87
C LEU A 853 2.26 -0.56 -44.75
N GLN A 854 3.55 -0.48 -45.09
CA GLN A 854 4.59 -0.14 -44.14
C GLN A 854 4.69 1.38 -43.94
N LEU A 855 4.70 1.82 -42.69
CA LEU A 855 5.12 3.14 -42.25
C LEU A 855 6.48 3.04 -41.58
N GLN A 856 7.49 3.70 -42.14
CA GLN A 856 8.72 4.04 -41.42
C GLN A 856 8.64 5.51 -40.98
N THR A 857 8.91 5.76 -39.71
CA THR A 857 9.00 7.12 -39.15
C THR A 857 10.43 7.37 -38.68
N ASP A 858 11.05 8.42 -39.23
CA ASP A 858 12.28 8.99 -38.67
C ASP A 858 11.94 10.33 -38.01
N ALA A 859 12.30 10.48 -36.75
CA ALA A 859 12.11 11.69 -35.97
C ALA A 859 13.48 12.23 -35.53
N VAL A 860 13.85 13.42 -36.00
CA VAL A 860 15.15 14.04 -35.73
C VAL A 860 14.93 15.37 -34.99
N PRO A 861 15.30 15.47 -33.69
CA PRO A 861 15.21 16.73 -32.97
C PRO A 861 16.15 17.78 -33.55
N PHE A 862 15.73 19.04 -33.50
CA PHE A 862 16.56 20.21 -33.78
C PHE A 862 16.34 21.29 -32.72
N GLY A 863 17.29 22.23 -32.63
CA GLY A 863 17.33 23.22 -31.57
C GLY A 863 17.97 22.66 -30.30
N ALA A 864 18.14 23.52 -29.28
CA ALA A 864 18.67 23.13 -27.99
C ALA A 864 17.50 22.76 -27.08
N TRP A 865 17.29 21.47 -26.86
CA TRP A 865 16.34 20.98 -25.87
C TRP A 865 16.98 21.00 -24.49
N ASP A 866 16.18 21.34 -23.49
CA ASP A 866 16.57 21.44 -22.08
C ASP A 866 15.54 20.78 -21.16
N VAL A 867 14.72 19.88 -21.70
CA VAL A 867 13.74 19.07 -20.96
C VAL A 867 13.68 17.67 -21.58
N THR A 868 13.37 16.67 -20.77
CA THR A 868 13.00 15.34 -21.26
C THR A 868 11.70 15.37 -22.08
N TRP A 869 11.43 14.30 -22.82
CA TRP A 869 10.13 14.07 -23.42
C TRP A 869 9.37 13.02 -22.62
N PRO A 870 8.06 13.19 -22.34
CA PRO A 870 7.27 12.13 -21.71
C PRO A 870 7.11 10.90 -22.61
N ARG A 871 7.13 11.11 -23.94
CA ARG A 871 7.06 10.04 -24.94
C ARG A 871 7.65 10.49 -26.27
N ILE A 872 7.87 9.54 -27.16
CA ILE A 872 7.97 9.80 -28.60
C ILE A 872 7.31 8.67 -29.40
N GLY A 873 6.29 9.03 -30.17
CA GLY A 873 5.51 8.08 -30.96
C GLY A 873 4.69 8.73 -32.06
N VAL A 874 3.94 7.92 -32.80
CA VAL A 874 2.89 8.39 -33.71
C VAL A 874 1.52 7.94 -33.25
N ARG A 875 0.55 8.85 -33.34
CA ARG A 875 -0.86 8.59 -33.06
C ARG A 875 -1.65 8.41 -34.36
N PHE A 876 -2.60 7.49 -34.29
CA PHE A 876 -3.68 7.30 -35.25
C PHE A 876 -5.02 7.46 -34.55
N ASP A 877 -5.91 8.23 -35.17
CA ASP A 877 -7.29 8.37 -34.71
C ASP A 877 -8.11 7.38 -35.55
N LEU A 878 -8.70 6.39 -34.88
CA LEU A 878 -9.45 5.28 -35.49
C LEU A 878 -10.95 5.43 -35.16
N PRO A 879 -11.85 4.71 -35.86
CA PRO A 879 -13.28 4.80 -35.60
C PRO A 879 -13.63 4.37 -34.16
N VAL A 880 -14.49 5.14 -33.50
CA VAL A 880 -14.95 4.86 -32.11
C VAL A 880 -15.60 3.48 -31.95
N SER A 881 -16.14 2.91 -33.04
CA SER A 881 -16.72 1.56 -33.02
C SER A 881 -15.71 0.48 -32.63
N LEU A 882 -14.41 0.72 -32.83
CA LEU A 882 -13.36 -0.21 -32.42
C LEU A 882 -13.18 -0.29 -30.90
N LEU A 883 -13.77 0.62 -30.12
CA LEU A 883 -13.81 0.49 -28.65
C LEU A 883 -14.67 -0.69 -28.18
N GLU A 884 -15.58 -1.18 -29.02
CA GLU A 884 -16.46 -2.31 -28.71
C GLU A 884 -15.85 -3.66 -29.11
N GLU A 885 -14.66 -3.66 -29.71
CA GLU A 885 -13.97 -4.85 -30.17
C GLU A 885 -13.01 -5.40 -29.11
N ASP A 886 -12.76 -6.71 -29.18
CA ASP A 886 -11.63 -7.32 -28.51
C ASP A 886 -10.34 -7.02 -29.26
N VAL A 887 -9.30 -6.72 -28.50
CA VAL A 887 -7.96 -6.44 -29.00
C VAL A 887 -7.09 -7.64 -28.71
N THR A 888 -6.48 -8.21 -29.74
CA THR A 888 -5.49 -9.29 -29.60
C THR A 888 -4.11 -8.80 -29.95
N TRP A 889 -3.11 -9.04 -29.10
CA TRP A 889 -1.74 -8.66 -29.41
C TRP A 889 -0.74 -9.74 -29.02
N PHE A 890 0.37 -9.79 -29.75
CA PHE A 890 1.59 -10.48 -29.37
C PHE A 890 2.63 -9.41 -29.02
N GLY A 891 3.09 -9.39 -27.78
CA GLY A 891 3.92 -8.31 -27.24
C GLY A 891 4.07 -8.46 -25.74
N THR A 892 4.44 -7.38 -25.04
CA THR A 892 4.42 -7.35 -23.57
C THR A 892 2.98 -7.24 -23.03
N GLY A 893 2.73 -7.76 -21.84
CA GLY A 893 1.44 -7.68 -21.17
C GLY A 893 1.30 -8.67 -19.99
N PRO A 894 0.08 -8.87 -19.47
CA PRO A 894 -1.17 -8.24 -19.91
C PRO A 894 -1.35 -6.80 -19.41
N ALA A 895 -0.75 -6.46 -18.27
CA ALA A 895 -0.75 -5.10 -17.71
C ALA A 895 0.10 -4.14 -18.54
N GLU A 896 -0.03 -2.85 -18.26
CA GLU A 896 0.88 -1.82 -18.76
C GLU A 896 2.28 -1.94 -18.14
N SER A 897 3.28 -1.34 -18.78
CA SER A 897 4.63 -1.21 -18.24
C SER A 897 5.38 -0.04 -18.86
N TYR A 898 6.34 0.49 -18.12
CA TYR A 898 7.12 1.69 -18.42
C TYR A 898 8.63 1.43 -18.24
N ALA A 899 9.46 2.42 -18.55
CA ALA A 899 10.92 2.24 -18.60
C ALA A 899 11.54 1.75 -17.28
N ASP A 900 10.96 2.14 -16.14
CA ASP A 900 11.39 1.84 -14.77
C ASP A 900 10.35 1.01 -13.98
N SER A 901 9.36 0.45 -14.66
CA SER A 901 8.34 -0.45 -14.10
C SER A 901 7.94 -1.47 -15.16
N SER A 902 8.68 -2.58 -15.25
CA SER A 902 8.53 -3.56 -16.35
C SER A 902 8.88 -5.01 -16.00
N HIS A 903 9.29 -5.31 -14.77
CA HIS A 903 9.63 -6.66 -14.34
C HIS A 903 8.41 -7.60 -14.37
N ALA A 904 7.20 -7.09 -14.12
CA ALA A 904 5.96 -7.85 -14.24
C ALA A 904 5.54 -8.13 -15.69
N ALA A 905 6.06 -7.35 -16.64
CA ALA A 905 5.70 -7.47 -18.05
C ALA A 905 6.30 -8.75 -18.64
N ARG A 906 5.46 -9.54 -19.32
CA ARG A 906 5.90 -10.75 -20.03
C ARG A 906 5.52 -10.69 -21.49
N VAL A 907 6.33 -11.32 -22.34
CA VAL A 907 6.02 -11.48 -23.76
C VAL A 907 5.03 -12.63 -23.93
N GLY A 908 3.92 -12.37 -24.58
CA GLY A 908 2.89 -13.38 -24.79
C GLY A 908 1.83 -12.91 -25.78
N ARG A 909 0.89 -13.81 -26.08
CA ARG A 909 -0.30 -13.48 -26.83
C ARG A 909 -1.44 -13.24 -25.86
N PHE A 910 -2.03 -12.06 -25.94
CA PHE A 910 -3.08 -11.59 -25.03
C PHE A 910 -4.29 -11.15 -25.82
N THR A 911 -5.45 -11.22 -25.18
CA THR A 911 -6.71 -10.68 -25.70
C THR A 911 -7.43 -9.97 -24.55
N ALA A 912 -7.94 -8.78 -24.81
CA ALA A 912 -8.76 -8.02 -23.86
C ALA A 912 -9.70 -7.05 -24.61
N PRO A 913 -10.85 -6.68 -24.03
CA PRO A 913 -11.68 -5.60 -24.56
C PRO A 913 -10.86 -4.31 -24.71
N ALA A 914 -11.05 -3.55 -25.80
CA ALA A 914 -10.30 -2.31 -26.02
C ALA A 914 -10.41 -1.32 -24.83
N ARG A 915 -11.58 -1.24 -24.20
CA ARG A 915 -11.86 -0.37 -23.05
C ARG A 915 -11.13 -0.76 -21.77
N SER A 916 -10.71 -2.01 -21.62
CA SER A 916 -10.01 -2.48 -20.41
C SER A 916 -8.48 -2.42 -20.54
N LEU A 917 -7.95 -1.75 -21.57
CA LEU A 917 -6.51 -1.62 -21.79
C LEU A 917 -5.88 -0.48 -20.99
N THR A 918 -6.70 0.35 -20.35
CA THR A 918 -6.35 1.46 -19.45
C THR A 918 -6.84 1.18 -18.03
N VAL A 919 -6.23 1.83 -17.05
CA VAL A 919 -6.63 1.83 -15.64
C VAL A 919 -7.45 3.08 -15.34
N ASP A 920 -8.58 2.92 -14.65
CA ASP A 920 -9.51 4.01 -14.32
C ASP A 920 -9.09 4.68 -12.98
N TYR A 921 -7.96 5.37 -12.99
CA TYR A 921 -7.49 6.15 -11.84
C TYR A 921 -8.49 7.26 -11.44
N SER A 922 -8.68 7.46 -10.13
CA SER A 922 -9.53 8.54 -9.59
C SER A 922 -9.09 9.93 -10.07
N MET A 923 -7.79 10.15 -10.23
CA MET A 923 -7.22 11.27 -10.98
C MET A 923 -6.78 10.79 -12.37
N PRO A 924 -7.50 11.14 -13.46
CA PRO A 924 -7.16 10.67 -14.80
C PRO A 924 -5.76 11.09 -15.25
N GLN A 925 -4.96 10.12 -15.69
CA GLN A 925 -3.55 10.30 -16.07
C GLN A 925 -3.13 9.32 -17.18
N GLU A 926 -1.87 9.37 -17.64
CA GLU A 926 -1.36 8.40 -18.62
C GLU A 926 -1.50 6.96 -18.08
N THR A 927 -1.97 6.05 -18.93
CA THR A 927 -2.13 4.62 -18.63
C THR A 927 -2.20 3.82 -19.94
N GLY A 928 -1.88 2.54 -19.86
CA GLY A 928 -2.12 1.54 -20.91
C GLY A 928 -0.93 1.27 -21.82
N HIS A 929 0.25 1.86 -21.55
CA HIS A 929 1.43 1.66 -22.37
C HIS A 929 1.96 0.23 -22.28
N ARG A 930 2.23 -0.40 -23.43
CA ARG A 930 2.85 -1.73 -23.53
C ARG A 930 4.01 -1.68 -24.51
N PRO A 931 5.27 -1.78 -24.07
CA PRO A 931 6.44 -1.68 -24.93
C PRO A 931 6.65 -2.93 -25.79
N GLY A 932 7.46 -2.83 -26.84
CA GLY A 932 7.91 -3.99 -27.60
C GLY A 932 6.78 -4.79 -28.26
N LEU A 933 5.83 -4.12 -28.93
CA LEU A 933 4.80 -4.77 -29.72
C LEU A 933 5.43 -5.66 -30.79
N ARG A 934 4.84 -6.83 -31.08
CA ARG A 934 5.15 -7.62 -32.29
C ARG A 934 4.02 -7.49 -33.29
N SER A 935 2.80 -7.78 -32.85
CA SER A 935 1.57 -7.61 -33.64
C SER A 935 0.39 -7.26 -32.75
N LEU A 936 -0.53 -6.44 -33.24
CA LEU A 936 -1.77 -5.99 -32.61
C LEU A 936 -2.89 -6.14 -33.65
N SER A 937 -4.04 -6.66 -33.25
CA SER A 937 -5.24 -6.73 -34.09
C SER A 937 -6.44 -6.19 -33.33
N VAL A 938 -7.20 -5.31 -33.98
CA VAL A 938 -8.47 -4.75 -33.48
C VAL A 938 -9.45 -4.67 -34.65
N GLY A 939 -10.57 -5.38 -34.56
CA GLY A 939 -11.43 -5.65 -35.72
C GLY A 939 -10.65 -6.34 -36.85
N ASP A 940 -10.70 -5.80 -38.07
CA ASP A 940 -9.95 -6.26 -39.23
C ASP A 940 -8.61 -5.51 -39.45
N LEU A 941 -8.26 -4.58 -38.56
CA LEU A 941 -7.00 -3.84 -38.61
C LEU A 941 -5.92 -4.62 -37.88
N THR A 942 -4.76 -4.80 -38.53
CA THR A 942 -3.56 -5.37 -37.88
C THR A 942 -2.38 -4.42 -38.00
N VAL A 943 -1.63 -4.28 -36.90
CA VAL A 943 -0.39 -3.50 -36.82
C VAL A 943 0.73 -4.40 -36.36
N SER A 944 1.83 -4.48 -37.11
CA SER A 944 3.00 -5.27 -36.75
C SER A 944 4.29 -4.45 -36.83
N THR A 945 5.20 -4.62 -35.87
CA THR A 945 6.49 -3.90 -35.88
C THR A 945 7.48 -4.55 -36.85
N VAL A 946 8.31 -3.74 -37.51
CA VAL A 946 9.37 -4.19 -38.41
C VAL A 946 10.73 -3.69 -37.94
N GLY A 947 11.74 -4.55 -38.02
CA GLY A 947 13.11 -4.23 -37.65
C GLY A 947 13.43 -4.58 -36.19
N ALA A 948 14.64 -4.21 -35.77
CA ALA A 948 15.14 -4.55 -34.44
C ALA A 948 14.49 -3.70 -33.33
N HIS A 949 14.13 -2.46 -33.64
CA HIS A 949 13.47 -1.56 -32.70
C HIS A 949 11.94 -1.74 -32.81
N ARG A 950 11.34 -2.28 -31.75
CA ARG A 950 9.91 -2.55 -31.67
C ARG A 950 9.21 -1.40 -30.94
N ALA A 951 8.29 -0.74 -31.62
CA ALA A 951 7.43 0.25 -30.98
C ALA A 951 6.57 -0.40 -29.89
N GLY A 952 6.26 0.32 -28.82
CA GLY A 952 5.16 0.01 -27.91
C GLY A 952 3.82 0.49 -28.44
N PHE A 953 2.74 0.18 -27.74
CA PHE A 953 1.41 0.69 -28.05
C PHE A 953 0.63 1.14 -26.83
N THR A 954 -0.27 2.10 -27.06
CA THR A 954 -1.37 2.48 -26.15
C THR A 954 -2.63 2.57 -27.00
N LEU A 955 -3.73 1.96 -26.57
CA LEU A 955 -5.04 2.07 -27.21
C LEU A 955 -6.03 2.63 -26.19
N THR A 956 -6.59 3.81 -26.46
CA THR A 956 -7.38 4.55 -25.46
C THR A 956 -8.55 5.31 -26.12
N PRO A 957 -9.68 5.50 -25.42
CA PRO A 957 -10.81 6.29 -25.90
C PRO A 957 -10.56 7.82 -25.88
N TRP A 958 -9.50 8.30 -25.25
CA TRP A 958 -9.21 9.73 -25.13
C TRP A 958 -7.77 10.09 -25.49
N THR A 959 -7.57 11.30 -26.02
CA THR A 959 -6.23 11.86 -26.20
C THR A 959 -5.59 12.24 -24.86
N ALA A 960 -4.27 12.22 -24.81
CA ALA A 960 -3.50 12.72 -23.66
C ALA A 960 -3.88 14.15 -23.23
N GLN A 961 -4.34 15.01 -24.16
CA GLN A 961 -4.80 16.36 -23.86
C GLN A 961 -6.21 16.39 -23.23
N GLN A 962 -7.07 15.43 -23.53
CA GLN A 962 -8.38 15.30 -22.87
C GLN A 962 -8.20 14.75 -21.46
N VAL A 963 -7.39 13.70 -21.30
CA VAL A 963 -7.09 13.09 -20.00
C VAL A 963 -6.44 14.11 -19.06
N GLY A 964 -5.37 14.79 -19.49
CA GLY A 964 -4.66 15.77 -18.66
C GLY A 964 -5.42 17.07 -18.34
N ARG A 965 -6.72 17.17 -18.67
CA ARG A 965 -7.62 18.27 -18.28
C ARG A 965 -8.68 17.87 -17.27
N ALA A 966 -8.95 16.57 -17.12
CA ALA A 966 -9.94 16.05 -16.19
C ALA A 966 -9.31 15.92 -14.80
N GLY A 967 -10.00 16.38 -13.76
CA GLY A 967 -9.70 16.04 -12.37
C GLY A 967 -10.33 14.71 -11.97
N HIS A 968 -11.47 14.37 -12.56
CA HIS A 968 -12.21 13.14 -12.26
C HIS A 968 -12.63 12.38 -13.53
N PRO A 969 -12.81 11.04 -13.49
CA PRO A 969 -13.22 10.25 -14.64
C PRO A 969 -14.52 10.73 -15.30
N TYR A 970 -15.49 11.23 -14.52
CA TYR A 970 -16.76 11.72 -15.05
C TYR A 970 -16.62 13.01 -15.89
N GLU A 971 -15.48 13.72 -15.81
CA GLU A 971 -15.21 14.93 -16.59
C GLU A 971 -14.66 14.62 -17.99
N LEU A 972 -14.29 13.37 -18.25
CA LEU A 972 -13.82 12.93 -19.56
C LEU A 972 -14.97 13.05 -20.59
N PRO A 973 -14.70 13.62 -21.78
CA PRO A 973 -15.75 13.80 -22.77
C PRO A 973 -16.22 12.46 -23.31
N THR A 974 -17.43 12.41 -23.90
CA THR A 974 -17.85 11.22 -24.64
C THR A 974 -16.82 10.88 -25.72
N PRO A 975 -16.32 9.63 -25.80
CA PRO A 975 -15.34 9.24 -26.82
C PRO A 975 -15.89 9.47 -28.23
N ASP A 976 -15.10 10.09 -29.09
CA ASP A 976 -15.42 10.31 -30.50
C ASP A 976 -14.56 9.45 -31.44
N HIS A 977 -13.46 8.89 -30.94
CA HIS A 977 -12.52 8.02 -31.65
C HIS A 977 -11.94 6.95 -30.71
N THR A 978 -11.23 6.00 -31.31
CA THR A 978 -10.24 5.18 -30.61
C THR A 978 -8.85 5.68 -31.00
N TYR A 979 -8.02 6.04 -30.03
CA TYR A 979 -6.67 6.55 -30.30
C TYR A 979 -5.65 5.43 -30.13
N LEU A 980 -4.95 5.08 -31.22
CA LEU A 980 -3.82 4.16 -31.20
C LEU A 980 -2.53 4.97 -31.25
N TYR A 981 -1.74 4.85 -30.19
CA TYR A 981 -0.38 5.35 -30.16
C TYR A 981 0.61 4.23 -30.42
N LEU A 982 1.63 4.49 -31.23
CA LEU A 982 2.75 3.60 -31.51
C LEU A 982 4.05 4.31 -31.14
N ASP A 983 4.53 4.05 -29.94
CA ASP A 983 5.67 4.75 -29.34
C ASP A 983 6.98 4.06 -29.62
N ALA A 984 8.00 4.82 -30.01
CA ALA A 984 9.37 4.34 -29.99
C ALA A 984 9.92 4.23 -28.55
N ALA A 985 9.53 5.16 -27.66
CA ALA A 985 9.91 5.15 -26.26
C ALA A 985 8.95 5.98 -25.40
N GLN A 986 8.91 5.67 -24.11
CA GLN A 986 8.26 6.47 -23.06
C GLN A 986 9.24 6.77 -21.93
N HIS A 987 9.01 7.87 -21.24
CA HIS A 987 9.70 8.23 -20.00
C HIS A 987 9.33 7.29 -18.85
N GLY A 988 10.21 7.13 -17.87
CA GLY A 988 9.88 6.44 -16.62
C GLY A 988 8.74 7.11 -15.85
N LEU A 989 8.24 6.42 -14.82
CA LEU A 989 7.18 6.89 -13.92
C LEU A 989 7.76 7.63 -12.71
N GLY A 990 8.88 7.15 -12.17
CA GLY A 990 9.44 7.67 -10.92
C GLY A 990 8.54 7.41 -9.71
N SER A 991 8.81 8.12 -8.62
CA SER A 991 7.97 8.17 -7.40
C SER A 991 7.93 9.59 -6.82
N ARG A 992 8.10 10.61 -7.67
CA ARG A 992 8.34 12.01 -7.28
C ARG A 992 7.15 12.71 -6.61
N ALA A 993 5.97 12.09 -6.60
CA ALA A 993 4.85 12.52 -5.77
C ALA A 993 5.25 12.64 -4.30
N CYS A 994 6.00 11.65 -3.78
CA CYS A 994 6.72 11.73 -2.51
C CYS A 994 7.89 10.73 -2.55
N GLY A 995 9.01 11.11 -3.15
CA GLY A 995 10.07 10.14 -3.45
C GLY A 995 10.98 10.60 -4.57
N LEU A 996 11.68 9.65 -5.19
CA LEU A 996 12.73 9.96 -6.17
C LEU A 996 12.15 10.30 -7.54
N ASP A 997 12.82 11.23 -8.23
CA ASP A 997 12.58 11.48 -9.65
C ASP A 997 13.02 10.29 -10.51
N VAL A 998 12.62 10.29 -11.77
CA VAL A 998 13.00 9.26 -12.75
C VAL A 998 14.52 9.21 -12.89
N LEU A 999 15.11 8.04 -12.61
CA LEU A 999 16.56 7.83 -12.69
C LEU A 999 17.10 8.14 -14.11
N PRO A 1000 18.32 8.71 -14.23
CA PRO A 1000 18.88 9.15 -15.51
C PRO A 1000 18.81 8.13 -16.66
N GLU A 1001 18.99 6.84 -16.37
CA GLU A 1001 18.91 5.73 -17.33
C GLU A 1001 17.50 5.48 -17.89
N HIS A 1002 16.46 5.93 -17.18
CA HIS A 1002 15.05 5.84 -17.58
C HIS A 1002 14.49 7.19 -18.06
N GLN A 1003 15.31 8.24 -18.08
CA GLN A 1003 14.94 9.54 -18.62
C GLN A 1003 14.96 9.53 -20.16
N LEU A 1004 13.93 10.12 -20.77
CA LEU A 1004 13.80 10.15 -22.22
C LEU A 1004 14.29 11.49 -22.76
N TRP A 1005 15.61 11.64 -22.83
CA TRP A 1005 16.21 12.84 -23.42
C TRP A 1005 16.05 12.89 -24.95
N PRO A 1006 15.86 14.09 -25.54
CA PRO A 1006 15.68 14.25 -26.98
C PRO A 1006 16.83 13.68 -27.81
N GLN A 1007 16.52 12.68 -28.63
CA GLN A 1007 17.46 12.08 -29.58
C GLN A 1007 16.74 11.65 -30.87
N ALA A 1008 17.51 11.23 -31.88
CA ALA A 1008 16.93 10.75 -33.13
C ALA A 1008 16.36 9.34 -32.97
N PHE A 1009 15.12 9.13 -33.42
CA PHE A 1009 14.45 7.84 -33.41
C PHE A 1009 14.04 7.40 -34.82
N SER A 1010 14.13 6.10 -35.07
CA SER A 1010 13.61 5.48 -36.29
C SER A 1010 12.89 4.18 -35.93
N TRP A 1011 11.63 4.07 -36.33
CA TRP A 1011 10.82 2.87 -36.11
C TRP A 1011 9.93 2.60 -37.31
N SER A 1012 9.54 1.34 -37.46
CA SER A 1012 8.70 0.91 -38.58
C SER A 1012 7.59 -0.01 -38.12
N VAL A 1013 6.41 0.20 -38.69
CA VAL A 1013 5.24 -0.66 -38.50
C VAL A 1013 4.61 -0.98 -39.85
N VAL A 1014 3.90 -2.10 -39.94
CA VAL A 1014 3.10 -2.51 -41.09
C VAL A 1014 1.65 -2.53 -40.66
N LEU A 1015 0.82 -1.80 -41.40
CA LEU A 1015 -0.63 -1.86 -41.31
C LEU A 1015 -1.12 -2.88 -42.33
N ALA A 1016 -1.86 -3.88 -41.88
CA ALA A 1016 -2.26 -5.02 -42.69
C ALA A 1016 -3.73 -5.35 -42.60
#